data_AF-A0A947HQ11-F1
#
_entry.id   AF-A0A947HQ11-F1
#
_cell.length_a   1.000
_cell.length_b   1.000
_cell.length_c   1.000
_cell.angle_alpha   90.00
_cell.angle_beta   90.00
_cell.angle_gamma   90.00
#
_symmetry.space_group_name_H-M   'P 1'
#
loop_
_entity.id
_entity.type
_entity.pdbx_description
1 polymer ?
#
loop_
_entity_poly.entity_id
_entity_poly.type
_entity_poly.pdbx_seq_one_letter_code
_entity_poly.pdbx_strand_id
1 'polypeptide(L)'
;MNPTFARTSLPNALFAAALGLACSTDDAAPVADAALPGDTATQSDTATDSADDAAEPNDTAEPDDTTTDGADTADTVEEPDTGPATPTTGARAFVIAAESDIVPGDYVQARPGDVVIQNDHVRFVIHAGSESLYLQGLGPGLIVDAGPAADPSVDLLQETIPIAGFNSFGEGTVEITSNGHDGTAVVTVKSKPRQVPLVAEYVGELPIQGDIEQRYRLGPDDRAIEMMLDVEGPGEVVLGELAFFGGLAEINDPEGIGFLAAEGPSVSYALVSETDVSLTEIDALILLLGPTLETPLTWRRWLAIGDGSLSSVTDQALVLRGESTVAVSGVIDGGAAAAGLNVTVRDSEDVVMTRFRAAADGAFSGLVPPGFYSLRVEGPGRAPGAPVDVDAVFGTPVEDLALSASPAGKLIITLDMPMRLDVETKGGGSRVVPLPPGTTELPLAPGDYSLIASRGFEWEIAQTDITVGADGSASWSPTLVRSVDTTGWVASEFHIHSEWSTDSGVPLRDRILSCAAEGIEYVVATDHDVVTDYGPFVLPSLNGFLQVASGVETSTAKFGHINSWPWVLDKDKGGRGAPRWFGLNFPGVMQAVKAGTPSHVVQINHPRDGLSANFDRIGLNPKKPLDPTLKASLIFNAVEIFNAGDLELFKEGLEDWLYLVENGLAIAATGTSDAHGIESLCGHPRTLVAVGDDDPATLKPADADAGVLAQKTLVTSGPFVTLTPGASGGTVHLKVAAPSWMPAETWELWVDGKLDATGTIEPYAGNVIRLDADVSTVNTTGKRVVAVVRAEARPKPLRKAVLAVTPVLKL
;
A
#
# COMPACT_ATOMS: atom_id res chain seq x y z
N MET A 1 6.75 30.33 -24.31
CA MET A 1 5.59 31.25 -24.21
C MET A 1 4.36 30.44 -24.56
N ASN A 2 3.73 29.84 -23.56
CA ASN A 2 2.48 29.08 -23.73
C ASN A 2 1.29 30.02 -23.55
N PRO A 3 0.29 30.00 -24.44
CA PRO A 3 -1.01 30.57 -24.13
C PRO A 3 -1.86 29.53 -23.38
N THR A 4 -2.43 30.02 -22.30
CA THR A 4 -3.52 29.44 -21.51
C THR A 4 -4.72 29.06 -22.37
N PHE A 5 -5.32 27.91 -22.09
CA PHE A 5 -6.75 27.68 -22.31
C PHE A 5 -7.39 27.12 -21.04
N ALA A 6 -8.40 27.83 -20.56
CA ALA A 6 -9.25 27.45 -19.46
C ALA A 6 -10.32 26.46 -19.93
N ARG A 7 -10.50 25.37 -19.18
CA ARG A 7 -11.79 24.73 -18.93
C ARG A 7 -11.85 24.34 -17.47
N THR A 8 -12.81 24.93 -16.76
CA THR A 8 -13.21 24.59 -15.40
C THR A 8 -14.10 23.36 -15.42
N SER A 9 -13.83 22.38 -14.56
CA SER A 9 -14.87 21.56 -13.92
C SER A 9 -14.52 21.45 -12.43
N LEU A 10 -15.45 21.87 -11.58
CA LEU A 10 -15.35 21.79 -10.12
C LEU A 10 -15.11 20.37 -9.53
N PRO A 11 -15.55 19.23 -10.14
CA PRO A 11 -15.40 17.92 -9.49
C PRO A 11 -13.96 17.42 -9.33
N ASN A 12 -13.06 17.66 -10.29
CA ASN A 12 -11.66 17.23 -10.16
C ASN A 12 -10.93 18.02 -9.07
N ALA A 13 -11.24 19.32 -8.93
CA ALA A 13 -10.69 20.15 -7.87
C ALA A 13 -11.28 19.81 -6.49
N LEU A 14 -12.55 19.39 -6.43
CA LEU A 14 -13.18 18.96 -5.17
C LEU A 14 -12.64 17.61 -4.70
N PHE A 15 -12.39 16.67 -5.63
CA PHE A 15 -11.83 15.35 -5.31
C PHE A 15 -10.32 15.46 -5.00
N ALA A 16 -9.56 16.27 -5.75
CA ALA A 16 -8.17 16.60 -5.43
C ALA A 16 -8.03 17.44 -4.15
N ALA A 17 -9.02 18.25 -3.77
CA ALA A 17 -9.05 18.94 -2.47
C ALA A 17 -9.60 18.05 -1.32
N ALA A 18 -10.33 16.99 -1.65
CA ALA A 18 -10.86 16.00 -0.71
C ALA A 18 -9.90 14.84 -0.46
N LEU A 19 -8.93 14.60 -1.33
CA LEU A 19 -7.93 13.56 -1.15
C LEU A 19 -6.52 14.11 -1.06
N GLY A 20 -6.25 15.31 -1.57
CA GLY A 20 -4.90 15.82 -1.62
C GLY A 20 -4.35 15.99 -0.22
N LEU A 21 -3.40 15.13 0.17
CA LEU A 21 -2.11 15.43 0.78
C LEU A 21 -1.57 14.16 1.46
N ALA A 22 -0.59 13.49 0.82
CA ALA A 22 0.61 13.00 1.49
C ALA A 22 1.76 12.69 0.50
N CYS A 23 2.95 13.19 0.83
CA CYS A 23 4.27 12.63 0.52
C CYS A 23 4.73 12.43 -0.94
N SER A 24 4.93 13.53 -1.68
CA SER A 24 6.18 13.67 -2.43
C SER A 24 6.75 15.08 -2.26
N THR A 25 8.02 15.16 -1.88
CA THR A 25 8.73 16.44 -1.73
C THR A 25 8.94 17.05 -3.11
N ASP A 26 8.13 18.02 -3.51
CA ASP A 26 8.58 19.10 -4.41
C ASP A 26 7.71 20.38 -4.21
N ASP A 27 8.41 21.43 -3.80
CA ASP A 27 8.07 22.85 -3.62
C ASP A 27 6.63 23.34 -3.95
N ALA A 28 5.90 23.87 -2.94
CA ALA A 28 4.99 25.01 -3.15
C ALA A 28 4.63 25.80 -1.87
N ALA A 29 4.46 27.11 -2.08
CA ALA A 29 4.36 28.22 -1.12
C ALA A 29 3.02 28.34 -0.33
N PRO A 30 2.91 29.20 0.71
CA PRO A 30 1.87 29.09 1.74
C PRO A 30 0.56 29.82 1.37
N VAL A 31 -0.57 29.26 1.83
CA VAL A 31 -1.89 29.93 1.80
C VAL A 31 -2.42 30.11 3.22
N ALA A 32 -3.07 31.25 3.44
CA ALA A 32 -3.28 31.92 4.72
C ALA A 32 -4.48 31.44 5.56
N ASP A 33 -4.35 31.70 6.87
CA ASP A 33 -5.34 31.62 7.96
C ASP A 33 -6.79 31.97 7.58
N ALA A 34 -7.71 31.08 7.95
CA ALA A 34 -9.13 31.40 8.10
C ALA A 34 -9.63 30.95 9.49
N ALA A 35 -10.01 31.94 10.29
CA ALA A 35 -10.52 31.78 11.64
C ALA A 35 -11.90 31.10 11.68
N LEU A 36 -12.09 30.19 12.63
CA LEU A 36 -13.39 29.59 12.99
C LEU A 36 -14.29 30.62 13.69
N PRO A 37 -15.58 30.75 13.33
CA PRO A 37 -16.55 31.43 14.18
C PRO A 37 -17.05 30.47 15.25
N GLY A 38 -16.96 30.91 16.51
CA GLY A 38 -17.72 30.28 17.59
C GLY A 38 -19.19 30.66 17.48
N ASP A 39 -20.08 29.76 17.90
CA ASP A 39 -21.34 30.20 18.45
C ASP A 39 -21.89 29.29 19.54
N THR A 40 -22.44 29.99 20.52
CA THR A 40 -23.13 29.53 21.71
C THR A 40 -24.56 29.10 21.42
N ALA A 41 -25.10 28.09 22.12
CA ALA A 41 -26.49 28.11 22.64
C ALA A 41 -26.91 26.84 23.41
N THR A 42 -27.03 27.01 24.73
CA THR A 42 -28.18 26.68 25.60
C THR A 42 -28.89 25.31 25.58
N GLN A 43 -28.92 24.75 26.80
CA GLN A 43 -29.81 23.72 27.35
C GLN A 43 -31.31 23.98 27.13
N SER A 44 -32.08 22.89 27.05
CA SER A 44 -33.37 22.79 27.73
C SER A 44 -33.71 21.32 28.05
N ASP A 45 -34.00 21.09 29.34
CA ASP A 45 -34.57 19.88 29.92
C ASP A 45 -35.92 19.48 29.32
N THR A 46 -36.25 18.19 29.37
CA THR A 46 -37.44 17.69 30.11
C THR A 46 -37.39 16.16 30.27
N ALA A 47 -37.47 15.72 31.54
CA ALA A 47 -37.80 14.36 31.97
C ALA A 47 -39.26 14.01 31.60
N THR A 48 -39.67 12.74 31.49
CA THR A 48 -40.17 11.87 32.59
C THR A 48 -40.28 10.41 32.09
N ASP A 49 -39.72 9.43 32.80
CA ASP A 49 -40.39 8.49 33.74
C ASP A 49 -41.24 7.41 33.01
N SER A 50 -40.90 6.12 33.05
CA SER A 50 -41.14 5.26 34.22
C SER A 50 -40.62 3.82 34.00
N ALA A 51 -40.43 3.14 35.13
CA ALA A 51 -39.55 2.00 35.38
C ALA A 51 -40.24 0.61 35.39
N ASP A 52 -39.38 -0.40 35.64
CA ASP A 52 -39.60 -1.70 36.28
C ASP A 52 -40.29 -2.80 35.42
N ASP A 53 -39.92 -4.09 35.47
CA ASP A 53 -39.07 -4.82 36.41
C ASP A 53 -38.64 -6.18 35.79
N ALA A 54 -37.61 -6.77 36.38
CA ALA A 54 -36.95 -8.01 35.99
C ALA A 54 -37.66 -9.30 36.48
N ALA A 55 -37.33 -10.43 35.81
CA ALA A 55 -36.86 -11.71 36.40
C ALA A 55 -37.46 -13.00 35.78
N GLU A 56 -36.54 -13.79 35.22
CA GLU A 56 -36.50 -15.26 35.03
C GLU A 56 -36.68 -16.05 36.37
N PRO A 57 -36.72 -17.42 36.47
CA PRO A 57 -36.34 -18.47 35.49
C PRO A 57 -37.18 -19.80 35.49
N ASN A 58 -36.79 -20.70 34.57
CA ASN A 58 -36.65 -22.18 34.65
C ASN A 58 -37.84 -23.18 34.75
N ASP A 59 -37.78 -24.12 33.79
CA ASP A 59 -37.58 -25.58 33.96
C ASP A 59 -38.68 -26.61 33.59
N THR A 60 -38.23 -27.55 32.74
CA THR A 60 -38.56 -29.00 32.63
C THR A 60 -39.94 -29.47 32.14
N ALA A 61 -39.95 -30.19 31.00
CA ALA A 61 -40.08 -31.67 30.92
C ALA A 61 -40.65 -32.15 29.57
N GLU A 62 -39.96 -33.08 28.91
CA GLU A 62 -40.49 -34.03 27.91
C GLU A 62 -41.38 -35.11 28.59
N PRO A 63 -41.90 -36.12 27.86
CA PRO A 63 -42.79 -36.09 26.69
C PRO A 63 -44.09 -36.90 26.98
N ASP A 64 -45.13 -36.76 26.16
CA ASP A 64 -46.21 -37.78 26.17
C ASP A 64 -46.70 -38.10 24.76
N ASP A 65 -46.64 -39.39 24.47
CA ASP A 65 -47.08 -40.08 23.26
C ASP A 65 -48.53 -40.50 23.47
N THR A 66 -49.46 -39.93 22.69
CA THR A 66 -50.69 -40.64 22.35
C THR A 66 -51.16 -40.29 20.94
N THR A 67 -51.07 -41.30 20.08
CA THR A 67 -51.77 -41.46 18.80
C THR A 67 -53.28 -41.22 18.88
N THR A 68 -53.84 -40.47 17.93
CA THR A 68 -55.14 -40.81 17.30
C THR A 68 -55.27 -40.19 15.91
N ASP A 69 -55.63 -41.06 14.95
CA ASP A 69 -55.95 -40.79 13.54
C ASP A 69 -56.98 -39.67 13.34
N GLY A 70 -56.67 -38.78 12.39
CA GLY A 70 -57.61 -37.87 11.77
C GLY A 70 -57.01 -37.36 10.47
N ALA A 71 -57.54 -37.80 9.34
CA ALA A 71 -57.06 -37.50 8.00
C ALA A 71 -56.89 -35.99 7.78
N ASP A 72 -55.65 -35.57 7.55
CA ASP A 72 -55.35 -34.33 6.86
C ASP A 72 -54.45 -34.66 5.67
N THR A 73 -54.78 -34.04 4.54
CA THR A 73 -54.05 -34.14 3.29
C THR A 73 -52.56 -33.91 3.53
N ALA A 74 -51.72 -34.80 3.02
CA ALA A 74 -50.28 -34.57 2.99
C ALA A 74 -50.03 -33.24 2.26
N ASP A 75 -49.79 -32.18 3.02
CA ASP A 75 -49.00 -31.05 2.56
C ASP A 75 -47.64 -31.64 2.23
N THR A 76 -47.43 -31.89 0.94
CA THR A 76 -46.08 -31.90 0.39
C THR A 76 -45.50 -30.55 0.77
N VAL A 77 -44.56 -30.54 1.71
CA VAL A 77 -43.60 -29.45 1.82
C VAL A 77 -43.01 -29.34 0.42
N GLU A 78 -43.42 -28.33 -0.34
CA GLU A 78 -42.76 -28.00 -1.61
C GLU A 78 -41.28 -27.86 -1.24
N GLU A 79 -40.43 -28.72 -1.79
CA GLU A 79 -39.00 -28.45 -1.74
C GLU A 79 -38.81 -27.04 -2.29
N PRO A 80 -38.02 -26.19 -1.61
CA PRO A 80 -37.82 -24.82 -2.06
C PRO A 80 -37.42 -24.87 -3.54
N ASP A 81 -38.14 -24.13 -4.38
CA ASP A 81 -37.80 -24.01 -5.80
C ASP A 81 -36.38 -23.44 -5.88
N THR A 82 -35.40 -24.31 -6.12
CA THR A 82 -33.99 -23.95 -6.23
C THR A 82 -33.68 -23.32 -7.59
N GLY A 83 -34.70 -23.10 -8.42
CA GLY A 83 -34.54 -22.72 -9.81
C GLY A 83 -33.91 -23.84 -10.65
N PRO A 84 -33.63 -23.57 -11.95
CA PRO A 84 -32.92 -24.49 -12.81
C PRO A 84 -31.51 -24.78 -12.28
N ALA A 85 -31.00 -25.99 -12.47
CA ALA A 85 -29.65 -26.37 -12.04
C ALA A 85 -28.57 -25.49 -12.70
N THR A 86 -27.59 -25.04 -11.94
CA THR A 86 -26.46 -24.26 -12.45
C THR A 86 -25.64 -25.09 -13.45
N PRO A 87 -25.28 -24.56 -14.63
CA PRO A 87 -24.44 -25.25 -15.60
C PRO A 87 -23.06 -25.58 -15.05
N THR A 88 -22.43 -26.62 -15.62
CA THR A 88 -21.05 -27.02 -15.29
C THR A 88 -20.00 -26.45 -16.24
N THR A 89 -20.41 -25.96 -17.42
CA THR A 89 -19.57 -25.36 -18.46
C THR A 89 -20.24 -24.12 -19.04
N GLY A 90 -19.48 -23.22 -19.67
CA GLY A 90 -19.99 -21.95 -20.15
C GLY A 90 -20.38 -21.01 -19.00
N ALA A 91 -21.13 -19.95 -19.31
CA ALA A 91 -21.52 -18.96 -18.31
C ALA A 91 -22.32 -19.58 -17.18
N ARG A 92 -21.93 -19.30 -15.94
CA ARG A 92 -22.57 -19.78 -14.73
C ARG A 92 -22.36 -18.84 -13.56
N ALA A 93 -23.36 -18.74 -12.69
CA ALA A 93 -23.25 -18.04 -11.41
C ALA A 93 -23.72 -18.93 -10.25
N PHE A 94 -23.01 -18.87 -9.12
CA PHE A 94 -23.31 -19.66 -7.92
C PHE A 94 -22.71 -19.00 -6.66
N VAL A 95 -23.25 -19.34 -5.50
CA VAL A 95 -22.78 -18.89 -4.19
C VAL A 95 -21.67 -19.82 -3.69
N ILE A 96 -20.60 -19.26 -3.11
CA ILE A 96 -19.56 -20.01 -2.41
C ILE A 96 -20.17 -20.58 -1.11
N ALA A 97 -20.23 -21.90 -0.97
CA ALA A 97 -20.92 -22.52 0.16
C ALA A 97 -20.03 -22.66 1.40
N ALA A 98 -18.74 -22.94 1.20
CA ALA A 98 -17.78 -23.15 2.28
C ALA A 98 -16.38 -22.64 1.91
N GLU A 99 -15.53 -22.49 2.93
CA GLU A 99 -14.13 -22.08 2.77
C GLU A 99 -13.34 -22.98 1.80
N SER A 100 -13.69 -24.27 1.75
CA SER A 100 -13.05 -25.24 0.84
C SER A 100 -13.35 -24.99 -0.63
N ASP A 101 -14.36 -24.17 -0.94
CA ASP A 101 -14.76 -23.84 -2.32
C ASP A 101 -14.05 -22.59 -2.85
N ILE A 102 -13.27 -21.93 -2.00
CA ILE A 102 -12.48 -20.74 -2.35
C ILE A 102 -11.17 -21.19 -3.00
N VAL A 103 -10.86 -20.60 -4.15
CA VAL A 103 -9.57 -20.81 -4.80
C VAL A 103 -8.52 -20.04 -4.00
N PRO A 104 -7.42 -20.69 -3.55
CA PRO A 104 -6.37 -20.00 -2.81
C PRO A 104 -5.52 -19.13 -3.73
N GLY A 105 -5.01 -18.03 -3.19
CA GLY A 105 -4.17 -17.05 -3.90
C GLY A 105 -3.77 -15.94 -2.94
N ASP A 106 -2.75 -15.17 -3.31
CA ASP A 106 -2.16 -14.16 -2.43
C ASP A 106 -3.11 -12.99 -2.13
N TYR A 107 -3.99 -12.66 -3.07
CA TYR A 107 -4.94 -11.54 -2.96
C TYR A 107 -6.37 -11.96 -2.64
N VAL A 108 -6.59 -13.26 -2.39
CA VAL A 108 -7.95 -13.80 -2.31
C VAL A 108 -8.76 -13.13 -1.21
N GLN A 109 -9.89 -12.56 -1.60
CA GLN A 109 -10.83 -11.87 -0.73
C GLN A 109 -12.17 -12.60 -0.60
N ALA A 110 -12.46 -13.52 -1.53
CA ALA A 110 -13.63 -14.39 -1.53
C ALA A 110 -13.92 -15.01 -0.16
N ARG A 111 -15.20 -15.13 0.16
CA ARG A 111 -15.71 -15.76 1.39
C ARG A 111 -16.93 -16.62 1.10
N PRO A 112 -17.28 -17.55 2.02
CA PRO A 112 -18.57 -18.21 1.96
C PRO A 112 -19.70 -17.17 1.94
N GLY A 113 -20.66 -17.34 1.03
CA GLY A 113 -21.74 -16.39 0.78
C GLY A 113 -21.51 -15.48 -0.44
N ASP A 114 -20.26 -15.27 -0.86
CA ASP A 114 -19.97 -14.48 -2.06
C ASP A 114 -20.43 -15.19 -3.33
N VAL A 115 -20.68 -14.41 -4.39
CA VAL A 115 -21.20 -14.93 -5.66
C VAL A 115 -20.07 -15.03 -6.67
N VAL A 116 -19.83 -16.23 -7.17
CA VAL A 116 -18.96 -16.45 -8.34
C VAL A 116 -19.78 -16.29 -9.60
N ILE A 117 -19.27 -15.54 -10.56
CA ILE A 117 -19.74 -15.53 -11.96
C ILE A 117 -18.56 -15.86 -12.87
N GLN A 118 -18.69 -16.90 -13.69
CA GLN A 118 -17.59 -17.42 -14.50
C GLN A 118 -18.07 -18.10 -15.77
N ASN A 119 -17.16 -18.27 -16.73
CA ASN A 119 -17.33 -19.14 -17.89
C ASN A 119 -16.11 -20.05 -18.09
N ASP A 120 -15.79 -20.42 -19.33
CA ASP A 120 -14.64 -21.29 -19.64
C ASP A 120 -13.32 -20.49 -19.83
N HIS A 121 -13.39 -19.15 -19.74
CA HIS A 121 -12.27 -18.25 -19.96
C HIS A 121 -11.93 -17.42 -18.72
N VAL A 122 -12.94 -16.91 -18.02
CA VAL A 122 -12.79 -15.90 -16.96
C VAL A 122 -13.66 -16.23 -15.75
N ARG A 123 -13.20 -15.77 -14.58
CA ARG A 123 -13.90 -15.90 -13.29
C ARG A 123 -13.83 -14.58 -12.53
N PHE A 124 -14.95 -14.19 -11.93
CA PHE A 124 -15.09 -13.04 -11.05
C PHE A 124 -15.81 -13.44 -9.76
N VAL A 125 -15.46 -12.80 -8.64
CA VAL A 125 -16.14 -12.94 -7.36
C VAL A 125 -16.76 -11.60 -6.97
N ILE A 126 -18.06 -11.61 -6.73
CA ILE A 126 -18.84 -10.46 -6.27
C ILE A 126 -19.13 -10.65 -4.79
N HIS A 127 -18.68 -9.70 -4.00
CA HIS A 127 -18.79 -9.74 -2.55
C HIS A 127 -20.22 -9.52 -2.08
N ALA A 128 -20.75 -10.34 -1.17
CA ALA A 128 -22.18 -10.36 -0.82
C ALA A 128 -22.51 -9.99 0.63
N GLY A 129 -21.52 -9.93 1.54
CA GLY A 129 -21.80 -9.93 2.98
C GLY A 129 -21.09 -8.90 3.87
N SER A 130 -20.00 -8.27 3.43
CA SER A 130 -19.22 -7.34 4.26
C SER A 130 -18.95 -6.01 3.59
N GLU A 131 -18.34 -5.10 4.35
CA GLU A 131 -17.95 -3.79 3.85
C GLU A 131 -16.72 -3.87 2.93
N SER A 132 -16.54 -2.85 2.09
CA SER A 132 -15.34 -2.69 1.25
C SER A 132 -14.04 -2.84 2.04
N LEU A 133 -13.01 -3.41 1.39
CA LEU A 133 -11.68 -3.51 1.97
C LEU A 133 -11.08 -2.13 2.23
N TYR A 134 -11.03 -1.27 1.20
CA TYR A 134 -10.33 0.02 1.26
C TYR A 134 -11.21 1.18 1.71
N LEU A 135 -12.49 1.15 1.36
CA LEU A 135 -13.44 2.22 1.65
C LEU A 135 -14.50 1.74 2.66
N GLN A 136 -14.08 1.56 3.91
CA GLN A 136 -14.93 1.09 5.00
C GLN A 136 -16.26 1.84 5.05
N GLY A 137 -17.35 1.10 5.25
CA GLY A 137 -18.71 1.62 5.25
C GLY A 137 -19.48 1.45 3.93
N LEU A 138 -18.81 1.20 2.80
CA LEU A 138 -19.49 0.79 1.57
C LEU A 138 -19.97 -0.66 1.69
N GLY A 139 -21.13 -0.97 1.11
CA GLY A 139 -21.79 -2.27 1.24
C GLY A 139 -21.43 -3.29 0.15
N PRO A 140 -22.20 -4.39 0.06
CA PRO A 140 -21.88 -5.51 -0.82
C PRO A 140 -22.12 -5.18 -2.30
N GLY A 141 -21.60 -6.02 -3.18
CA GLY A 141 -21.78 -5.96 -4.62
C GLY A 141 -20.52 -5.59 -5.41
N LEU A 142 -19.38 -5.45 -4.74
CA LEU A 142 -18.08 -5.11 -5.31
C LEU A 142 -17.41 -6.35 -5.89
N ILE A 143 -16.66 -6.21 -6.99
CA ILE A 143 -15.80 -7.31 -7.47
C ILE A 143 -14.52 -7.30 -6.62
N VAL A 144 -14.21 -8.43 -5.99
CA VAL A 144 -13.06 -8.55 -5.06
C VAL A 144 -12.02 -9.56 -5.50
N ASP A 145 -12.33 -10.40 -6.48
CA ASP A 145 -11.38 -11.31 -7.12
C ASP A 145 -11.71 -11.42 -8.61
N ALA A 146 -10.69 -11.43 -9.46
CA ALA A 146 -10.86 -11.56 -10.91
C ALA A 146 -9.65 -12.22 -11.58
N GLY A 147 -9.85 -13.33 -12.27
CA GLY A 147 -8.76 -14.04 -12.94
C GLY A 147 -9.19 -15.01 -14.04
N PRO A 148 -8.23 -15.63 -14.73
CA PRO A 148 -8.51 -16.64 -15.75
C PRO A 148 -9.23 -17.85 -15.14
N ALA A 149 -10.26 -18.37 -15.80
CA ALA A 149 -10.98 -19.55 -15.31
C ALA A 149 -10.09 -20.82 -15.28
N ALA A 150 -9.08 -20.86 -16.14
CA ALA A 150 -8.13 -21.98 -16.24
C ALA A 150 -7.15 -22.04 -15.04
N ASP A 151 -6.85 -20.89 -14.44
CA ASP A 151 -6.01 -20.78 -13.25
C ASP A 151 -6.49 -19.60 -12.40
N PRO A 152 -7.55 -19.80 -11.59
CA PRO A 152 -8.12 -18.70 -10.82
C PRO A 152 -7.29 -18.31 -9.58
N SER A 153 -6.14 -18.95 -9.37
CA SER A 153 -5.17 -18.51 -8.35
C SER A 153 -4.35 -17.30 -8.83
N VAL A 154 -4.34 -17.06 -10.14
CA VAL A 154 -3.74 -15.88 -10.76
C VAL A 154 -4.75 -14.75 -10.72
N ASP A 155 -4.63 -13.95 -9.68
CA ASP A 155 -5.43 -12.76 -9.42
C ASP A 155 -4.53 -11.65 -8.92
N LEU A 156 -4.64 -10.45 -9.49
CA LEU A 156 -3.99 -9.23 -9.01
C LEU A 156 -5.03 -8.13 -8.75
N LEU A 157 -6.32 -8.36 -8.97
CA LEU A 157 -7.35 -7.41 -8.61
C LEU A 157 -7.63 -7.54 -7.11
N GLN A 158 -7.72 -6.43 -6.41
CA GLN A 158 -8.12 -6.42 -5.01
C GLN A 158 -9.58 -5.99 -4.87
N GLU A 159 -10.00 -4.90 -5.50
CA GLU A 159 -11.39 -4.43 -5.40
C GLU A 159 -11.75 -3.48 -6.54
N THR A 160 -13.00 -3.53 -7.03
CA THR A 160 -13.58 -2.45 -7.87
C THR A 160 -14.79 -1.83 -7.20
N ILE A 161 -14.90 -0.50 -7.29
CA ILE A 161 -15.96 0.28 -6.64
C ILE A 161 -16.58 1.26 -7.64
N PRO A 162 -17.87 1.09 -8.00
CA PRO A 162 -18.54 2.03 -8.88
C PRO A 162 -18.93 3.30 -8.17
N ILE A 163 -18.82 4.42 -8.87
CA ILE A 163 -19.12 5.75 -8.36
C ILE A 163 -20.24 6.39 -9.19
N ALA A 164 -21.26 6.87 -8.51
CA ALA A 164 -22.30 7.76 -9.03
C ALA A 164 -22.41 8.99 -8.13
N GLY A 165 -21.85 10.12 -8.57
CA GLY A 165 -21.84 11.37 -7.80
C GLY A 165 -21.16 11.22 -6.44
N PHE A 166 -20.02 10.52 -6.39
CA PHE A 166 -19.31 10.16 -5.14
C PHE A 166 -20.11 9.29 -4.16
N ASN A 167 -21.16 8.63 -4.64
CA ASN A 167 -21.87 7.57 -3.95
C ASN A 167 -21.55 6.22 -4.58
N SER A 168 -21.62 5.17 -3.79
CA SER A 168 -21.52 3.78 -4.21
C SER A 168 -22.56 2.95 -3.45
N PHE A 169 -22.36 1.63 -3.38
CA PHE A 169 -23.24 0.72 -2.65
C PHE A 169 -23.22 0.99 -1.14
N GLY A 170 -24.41 1.10 -0.56
CA GLY A 170 -24.69 1.13 0.87
C GLY A 170 -25.42 -0.14 1.29
N GLU A 171 -26.55 0.01 1.99
CA GLU A 171 -27.39 -1.14 2.32
C GLU A 171 -28.08 -1.69 1.06
N GLY A 172 -27.91 -2.99 0.81
CA GLY A 172 -28.37 -3.63 -0.41
C GLY A 172 -28.36 -5.15 -0.40
N THR A 173 -28.74 -5.76 -1.52
CA THR A 173 -28.76 -7.21 -1.74
C THR A 173 -27.96 -7.58 -3.00
N VAL A 174 -27.38 -8.78 -3.00
CA VAL A 174 -26.72 -9.40 -4.16
C VAL A 174 -27.51 -10.66 -4.52
N GLU A 175 -28.02 -10.73 -5.75
CA GLU A 175 -28.95 -11.77 -6.20
C GLU A 175 -28.48 -12.38 -7.53
N ILE A 176 -28.45 -13.71 -7.63
CA ILE A 176 -28.27 -14.39 -8.91
C ILE A 176 -29.62 -14.36 -9.64
N THR A 177 -29.75 -13.50 -10.65
CA THR A 177 -30.99 -13.35 -11.42
C THR A 177 -31.04 -14.24 -12.66
N SER A 178 -29.88 -14.65 -13.18
CA SER A 178 -29.75 -15.81 -14.05
C SER A 178 -28.48 -16.58 -13.70
N ASN A 179 -28.59 -17.87 -13.44
CA ASN A 179 -27.43 -18.71 -13.13
C ASN A 179 -26.70 -19.25 -14.36
N GLY A 180 -27.09 -18.84 -15.58
CA GLY A 180 -26.47 -19.31 -16.83
C GLY A 180 -27.18 -20.48 -17.52
N HIS A 181 -28.29 -21.01 -16.98
CA HIS A 181 -29.02 -22.12 -17.61
C HIS A 181 -29.50 -21.84 -19.05
N ASP A 182 -29.66 -20.57 -19.41
CA ASP A 182 -30.03 -20.07 -20.75
C ASP A 182 -28.82 -19.60 -21.58
N GLY A 183 -27.61 -19.86 -21.10
CA GLY A 183 -26.34 -19.47 -21.71
C GLY A 183 -25.80 -18.12 -21.26
N THR A 184 -26.50 -17.36 -20.42
CA THR A 184 -25.99 -16.08 -19.85
C THR A 184 -26.17 -16.07 -18.34
N ALA A 185 -25.08 -15.83 -17.61
CA ALA A 185 -25.14 -15.60 -16.18
C ALA A 185 -25.34 -14.10 -15.88
N VAL A 186 -26.21 -13.80 -14.91
CA VAL A 186 -26.49 -12.43 -14.45
C VAL A 186 -26.57 -12.41 -12.92
N VAL A 187 -25.80 -11.50 -12.33
CA VAL A 187 -25.85 -11.16 -10.90
C VAL A 187 -26.28 -9.71 -10.77
N THR A 188 -27.26 -9.44 -9.93
CA THR A 188 -27.83 -8.11 -9.71
C THR A 188 -27.57 -7.65 -8.29
N VAL A 189 -27.03 -6.45 -8.13
CA VAL A 189 -26.87 -5.76 -6.86
C VAL A 189 -27.89 -4.63 -6.81
N LYS A 190 -28.73 -4.60 -5.78
CA LYS A 190 -29.67 -3.49 -5.53
C LYS A 190 -29.26 -2.81 -4.25
N SER A 191 -29.06 -1.51 -4.28
CA SER A 191 -28.55 -0.78 -3.13
C SER A 191 -29.16 0.60 -3.01
N LYS A 192 -29.31 1.06 -1.76
CA LYS A 192 -29.39 2.50 -1.49
C LYS A 192 -28.04 3.14 -1.77
N PRO A 193 -27.98 4.33 -2.39
CA PRO A 193 -26.73 5.02 -2.58
C PRO A 193 -26.15 5.42 -1.22
N ARG A 194 -24.84 5.22 -1.07
CA ARG A 194 -24.08 5.68 0.10
C ARG A 194 -22.91 6.50 -0.37
N GLN A 195 -22.83 7.74 0.11
CA GLN A 195 -21.66 8.58 -0.14
C GLN A 195 -20.42 7.90 0.43
N VAL A 196 -19.33 7.89 -0.34
CA VAL A 196 -18.04 7.37 0.10
C VAL A 196 -17.65 8.10 1.40
N PRO A 197 -17.50 7.39 2.54
CA PRO A 197 -17.30 8.03 3.83
C PRO A 197 -16.07 8.94 3.89
N LEU A 198 -14.97 8.54 3.25
CA LEU A 198 -13.77 9.37 3.10
C LEU A 198 -14.08 10.70 2.44
N VAL A 199 -14.81 10.70 1.32
CA VAL A 199 -15.19 11.94 0.62
C VAL A 199 -16.06 12.83 1.50
N ALA A 200 -17.01 12.25 2.24
CA ALA A 200 -17.92 13.00 3.12
C ALA A 200 -17.18 13.80 4.20
N GLU A 201 -15.99 13.35 4.65
CA GLU A 201 -15.17 14.05 5.64
C GLU A 201 -14.64 15.40 5.15
N TYR A 202 -14.43 15.55 3.84
CA TYR A 202 -13.83 16.74 3.24
C TYR A 202 -14.84 17.70 2.62
N VAL A 203 -15.86 17.17 1.94
CA VAL A 203 -16.77 18.00 1.13
C VAL A 203 -18.20 18.04 1.67
N GLY A 204 -18.48 17.33 2.77
CA GLY A 204 -19.82 17.22 3.35
C GLY A 204 -20.75 16.33 2.54
N GLU A 205 -22.06 16.40 2.83
CA GLU A 205 -23.06 15.52 2.21
C GLU A 205 -23.30 15.84 0.73
N LEU A 206 -23.18 14.81 -0.12
CA LEU A 206 -23.48 14.84 -1.56
C LEU A 206 -24.46 13.70 -1.93
N PRO A 207 -25.70 13.69 -1.39
CA PRO A 207 -26.63 12.60 -1.64
C PRO A 207 -27.18 12.65 -3.07
N ILE A 208 -27.37 11.47 -3.67
CA ILE A 208 -28.15 11.32 -4.90
C ILE A 208 -29.55 10.79 -4.57
N GLN A 209 -30.53 11.11 -5.41
CA GLN A 209 -31.91 10.63 -5.26
C GLN A 209 -32.10 9.30 -5.98
N GLY A 210 -32.97 8.44 -5.44
CA GLY A 210 -33.26 7.13 -6.05
C GLY A 210 -32.31 6.03 -5.60
N ASP A 211 -32.54 4.83 -6.11
CA ASP A 211 -31.72 3.67 -5.83
C ASP A 211 -30.65 3.49 -6.91
N ILE A 212 -29.63 2.71 -6.60
CA ILE A 212 -28.64 2.28 -7.59
C ILE A 212 -28.74 0.76 -7.75
N GLU A 213 -28.76 0.31 -9.00
CA GLU A 213 -28.75 -1.11 -9.34
C GLU A 213 -27.56 -1.40 -10.25
N GLN A 214 -26.80 -2.44 -9.94
CA GLN A 214 -25.68 -2.90 -10.75
C GLN A 214 -25.96 -4.30 -11.26
N ARG A 215 -25.88 -4.50 -12.58
CA ARG A 215 -26.01 -5.82 -13.21
C ARG A 215 -24.68 -6.26 -13.80
N TYR A 216 -24.19 -7.39 -13.33
CA TYR A 216 -23.03 -8.10 -13.85
C TYR A 216 -23.50 -9.20 -14.78
N ARG A 217 -23.10 -9.16 -16.05
CA ARG A 217 -23.54 -10.11 -17.08
C ARG A 217 -22.34 -10.76 -17.76
N LEU A 218 -22.41 -12.07 -17.92
CA LEU A 218 -21.37 -12.86 -18.59
C LEU A 218 -22.00 -13.91 -19.52
N GLY A 219 -21.61 -13.88 -20.79
CA GLY A 219 -21.91 -14.89 -21.81
C GLY A 219 -20.90 -16.04 -21.84
N PRO A 220 -21.15 -17.07 -22.67
CA PRO A 220 -20.40 -18.32 -22.61
C PRO A 220 -18.94 -18.19 -23.09
N ASP A 221 -18.69 -17.29 -24.05
CA ASP A 221 -17.39 -17.08 -24.69
C ASP A 221 -16.78 -15.70 -24.35
N ASP A 222 -17.42 -14.94 -23.46
CA ASP A 222 -16.98 -13.61 -23.08
C ASP A 222 -15.65 -13.66 -22.33
N ARG A 223 -14.77 -12.69 -22.59
CA ARG A 223 -13.52 -12.49 -21.83
C ARG A 223 -13.54 -11.25 -20.94
N ALA A 224 -14.68 -10.56 -20.94
CA ALA A 224 -14.94 -9.41 -20.10
C ALA A 224 -16.33 -9.53 -19.52
N ILE A 225 -16.48 -9.19 -18.24
CA ILE A 225 -17.80 -9.09 -17.61
C ILE A 225 -18.41 -7.75 -17.97
N GLU A 226 -19.65 -7.75 -18.45
CA GLU A 226 -20.42 -6.52 -18.69
C GLU A 226 -21.02 -6.04 -17.36
N MET A 227 -20.79 -4.76 -17.07
CA MET A 227 -21.15 -4.07 -15.83
C MET A 227 -22.09 -2.92 -16.18
N MET A 228 -23.34 -3.00 -15.76
CA MET A 228 -24.37 -1.99 -16.04
C MET A 228 -24.82 -1.34 -14.73
N LEU A 229 -24.47 -0.08 -14.52
CA LEU A 229 -24.94 0.71 -13.37
C LEU A 229 -26.16 1.54 -13.78
N ASP A 230 -27.30 1.19 -13.23
CA ASP A 230 -28.54 1.97 -13.29
C ASP A 230 -28.56 2.94 -12.10
N VAL A 231 -28.62 4.24 -12.40
CA VAL A 231 -28.80 5.30 -11.40
C VAL A 231 -30.22 5.84 -11.55
N GLU A 232 -31.06 5.58 -10.57
CA GLU A 232 -32.44 6.07 -10.57
C GLU A 232 -32.51 7.53 -10.09
N GLY A 233 -33.72 8.09 -10.07
CA GLY A 233 -33.99 9.45 -9.59
C GLY A 233 -33.51 10.56 -10.54
N PRO A 234 -34.02 11.79 -10.40
CA PRO A 234 -33.61 12.93 -11.23
C PRO A 234 -32.37 13.64 -10.66
N GLY A 235 -31.45 14.07 -11.53
CA GLY A 235 -30.26 14.84 -11.15
C GLY A 235 -29.12 14.74 -12.17
N GLU A 236 -27.99 15.38 -11.87
CA GLU A 236 -26.73 15.20 -12.62
C GLU A 236 -25.72 14.48 -11.73
N VAL A 237 -25.10 13.42 -12.24
CA VAL A 237 -24.08 12.66 -11.52
C VAL A 237 -22.81 12.51 -12.35
N VAL A 238 -21.66 12.64 -11.69
CA VAL A 238 -20.38 12.21 -12.26
C VAL A 238 -20.29 10.70 -12.09
N LEU A 239 -20.06 9.98 -13.18
CA LEU A 239 -19.87 8.54 -13.16
C LEU A 239 -18.39 8.21 -13.04
N GLY A 240 -18.08 7.10 -12.39
CA GLY A 240 -16.70 6.63 -12.31
C GLY A 240 -16.57 5.24 -11.73
N GLU A 241 -15.34 4.77 -11.64
CA GLU A 241 -14.96 3.51 -11.03
C GLU A 241 -13.61 3.69 -10.34
N LEU A 242 -13.48 3.14 -9.14
CA LEU A 242 -12.20 2.93 -8.46
C LEU A 242 -11.78 1.49 -8.67
N ALA A 243 -10.49 1.26 -8.89
CA ALA A 243 -9.93 -0.07 -9.01
C ALA A 243 -8.62 -0.16 -8.23
N PHE A 244 -8.49 -1.20 -7.42
CA PHE A 244 -7.30 -1.51 -6.64
C PHE A 244 -6.66 -2.77 -7.21
N PHE A 245 -5.36 -2.72 -7.45
CA PHE A 245 -4.57 -3.83 -7.96
C PHE A 245 -3.35 -4.08 -7.07
N GLY A 246 -2.95 -5.34 -6.94
CA GLY A 246 -1.69 -5.72 -6.32
C GLY A 246 -0.47 -5.19 -7.09
N GLY A 247 0.67 -5.11 -6.41
CA GLY A 247 1.89 -4.45 -6.89
C GLY A 247 2.59 -5.11 -8.08
N LEU A 248 2.11 -6.28 -8.51
CA LEU A 248 2.55 -6.93 -9.75
C LEU A 248 1.78 -6.47 -11.00
N ALA A 249 0.71 -5.69 -10.84
CA ALA A 249 -0.02 -5.09 -11.95
C ALA A 249 0.62 -3.73 -12.31
N GLU A 250 1.28 -3.67 -13.46
CA GLU A 250 1.78 -2.43 -14.05
C GLU A 250 0.64 -1.76 -14.81
N ILE A 251 0.15 -0.63 -14.29
CA ILE A 251 -0.88 0.16 -14.96
C ILE A 251 -0.25 0.92 -16.13
N ASN A 252 -0.94 0.83 -17.26
CA ASN A 252 -0.65 1.58 -18.45
C ASN A 252 -1.79 2.57 -18.67
N ASP A 253 -1.48 3.86 -18.55
CA ASP A 253 -2.39 4.98 -18.81
C ASP A 253 -1.82 5.90 -19.89
N PRO A 254 -1.97 5.55 -21.16
CA PRO A 254 -1.71 6.45 -22.26
C PRO A 254 -2.85 7.47 -22.26
N GLU A 255 -2.53 8.73 -21.96
CA GLU A 255 -3.46 9.84 -22.20
C GLU A 255 -4.06 9.66 -23.61
N GLY A 256 -5.39 9.46 -23.68
CA GLY A 256 -6.11 9.39 -24.95
C GLY A 256 -6.64 8.03 -25.42
N ILE A 257 -6.42 6.89 -24.72
CA ILE A 257 -7.15 5.63 -25.08
C ILE A 257 -8.54 5.50 -24.45
N GLY A 258 -8.87 6.27 -23.41
CA GLY A 258 -10.24 6.31 -22.84
C GLY A 258 -10.64 5.07 -22.06
N PHE A 259 -9.69 4.25 -21.60
CA PHE A 259 -9.86 3.11 -20.70
C PHE A 259 -8.55 2.84 -19.93
N LEU A 260 -8.64 2.13 -18.79
CA LEU A 260 -7.47 1.66 -18.05
C LEU A 260 -7.04 0.28 -18.54
N ALA A 261 -5.74 0.06 -18.67
CA ALA A 261 -5.17 -1.27 -18.86
C ALA A 261 -4.05 -1.52 -17.84
N ALA A 262 -3.93 -2.75 -17.37
CA ALA A 262 -2.85 -3.16 -16.49
C ALA A 262 -2.30 -4.51 -16.96
N GLU A 263 -0.99 -4.69 -16.93
CA GLU A 263 -0.34 -5.96 -17.22
C GLU A 263 0.38 -6.52 -16.01
N GLY A 264 0.37 -7.84 -15.86
CA GLY A 264 1.11 -8.55 -14.83
C GLY A 264 1.80 -9.79 -15.38
N PRO A 265 2.54 -10.54 -14.56
CA PRO A 265 3.33 -11.68 -15.03
C PRO A 265 2.51 -12.80 -15.71
N SER A 266 1.24 -12.95 -15.35
CA SER A 266 0.38 -14.06 -15.82
C SER A 266 -1.09 -13.69 -16.02
N VAL A 267 -1.49 -12.47 -15.68
CA VAL A 267 -2.84 -11.92 -15.90
C VAL A 267 -2.73 -10.44 -16.21
N SER A 268 -3.64 -9.93 -17.03
CA SER A 268 -3.77 -8.53 -17.37
C SER A 268 -5.24 -8.13 -17.30
N TYR A 269 -5.51 -6.85 -17.08
CA TYR A 269 -6.85 -6.31 -16.89
C TYR A 269 -7.08 -5.11 -17.80
N ALA A 270 -8.31 -4.92 -18.26
CA ALA A 270 -8.73 -3.62 -18.75
C ALA A 270 -10.10 -3.25 -18.18
N LEU A 271 -10.22 -2.00 -17.72
CA LEU A 271 -11.47 -1.42 -17.28
C LEU A 271 -11.93 -0.40 -18.31
N VAL A 272 -12.98 -0.78 -19.03
CA VAL A 272 -13.42 -0.16 -20.28
C VAL A 272 -14.81 0.41 -20.08
N SER A 273 -15.09 1.60 -20.61
CA SER A 273 -16.42 2.22 -20.54
C SER A 273 -16.93 2.57 -21.95
N GLU A 274 -18.25 2.60 -22.11
CA GLU A 274 -18.91 3.08 -23.34
C GLU A 274 -18.73 4.59 -23.55
N THR A 275 -18.41 5.31 -22.47
CA THR A 275 -18.04 6.72 -22.48
C THR A 275 -16.55 6.86 -22.24
N ASP A 276 -15.95 7.92 -22.76
CA ASP A 276 -14.56 8.24 -22.40
C ASP A 276 -14.45 8.48 -20.90
N VAL A 277 -13.51 7.77 -20.28
CA VAL A 277 -13.09 8.00 -18.90
C VAL A 277 -11.69 8.59 -18.92
N SER A 278 -11.43 9.50 -18.00
CA SER A 278 -10.07 9.98 -17.71
C SER A 278 -9.56 9.23 -16.49
N LEU A 279 -8.34 8.70 -16.59
CA LEU A 279 -7.66 8.26 -15.38
C LEU A 279 -7.22 9.49 -14.59
N THR A 280 -7.41 9.43 -13.29
CA THR A 280 -6.87 10.39 -12.35
C THR A 280 -6.33 9.58 -11.19
N GLU A 281 -5.04 9.71 -10.95
CA GLU A 281 -4.42 9.17 -9.75
C GLU A 281 -4.46 10.24 -8.66
N ILE A 282 -4.85 9.86 -7.44
CA ILE A 282 -4.75 10.74 -6.28
C ILE A 282 -4.22 9.93 -5.10
N ASP A 283 -3.00 10.25 -4.66
CA ASP A 283 -2.30 9.53 -3.59
C ASP A 283 -2.37 8.00 -3.83
N ALA A 284 -2.00 7.61 -5.05
CA ALA A 284 -2.06 6.27 -5.67
C ALA A 284 -3.41 5.55 -5.73
N LEU A 285 -4.50 6.22 -5.33
CA LEU A 285 -5.86 5.81 -5.69
C LEU A 285 -6.11 6.05 -7.18
N ILE A 286 -6.37 4.97 -7.92
CA ILE A 286 -6.71 5.00 -9.33
C ILE A 286 -8.21 5.25 -9.48
N LEU A 287 -8.55 6.44 -9.96
CA LEU A 287 -9.92 6.84 -10.22
C LEU A 287 -10.14 7.04 -11.71
N LEU A 288 -11.13 6.32 -12.24
CA LEU A 288 -11.61 6.50 -13.59
C LEU A 288 -12.87 7.36 -13.55
N LEU A 289 -12.78 8.60 -14.03
CA LEU A 289 -13.91 9.52 -14.09
C LEU A 289 -14.44 9.62 -15.51
N GLY A 290 -15.73 9.30 -15.64
CA GLY A 290 -16.51 9.56 -16.85
C GLY A 290 -17.13 10.97 -16.86
N PRO A 291 -17.97 11.26 -17.86
CA PRO A 291 -18.68 12.53 -17.94
C PRO A 291 -19.72 12.69 -16.83
N THR A 292 -20.13 13.94 -16.58
CA THR A 292 -21.35 14.24 -15.85
C THR A 292 -22.55 14.00 -16.76
N LEU A 293 -23.50 13.17 -16.31
CA LEU A 293 -24.70 12.80 -17.07
C LEU A 293 -25.98 13.03 -16.24
N GLU A 294 -27.07 13.29 -16.94
CA GLU A 294 -28.43 13.43 -16.38
C GLU A 294 -29.05 12.06 -16.09
N THR A 295 -29.68 11.91 -14.92
CA THR A 295 -30.36 10.69 -14.45
C THR A 295 -31.89 10.80 -14.61
N PRO A 296 -32.62 9.69 -14.80
CA PRO A 296 -32.17 8.30 -14.72
C PRO A 296 -31.38 7.86 -15.96
N LEU A 297 -30.37 7.01 -15.74
CA LEU A 297 -29.51 6.48 -16.80
C LEU A 297 -29.07 5.04 -16.50
N THR A 298 -28.61 4.36 -17.54
CA THR A 298 -27.81 3.12 -17.44
C THR A 298 -26.42 3.42 -18.00
N TRP A 299 -25.37 3.15 -17.22
CA TRP A 299 -23.99 3.31 -17.66
C TRP A 299 -23.32 1.95 -17.83
N ARG A 300 -22.83 1.67 -19.04
CA ARG A 300 -22.16 0.40 -19.37
C ARG A 300 -20.65 0.52 -19.31
N ARG A 301 -20.04 -0.51 -18.73
CA ARG A 301 -18.60 -0.71 -18.64
C ARG A 301 -18.27 -2.20 -18.63
N TRP A 302 -16.99 -2.53 -18.76
CA TRP A 302 -16.49 -3.89 -18.82
C TRP A 302 -15.19 -4.02 -18.04
N LEU A 303 -15.04 -5.14 -17.33
CA LEU A 303 -13.75 -5.57 -16.79
C LEU A 303 -13.29 -6.78 -17.60
N ALA A 304 -12.28 -6.57 -18.46
CA ALA A 304 -11.67 -7.58 -19.30
C ALA A 304 -10.48 -8.25 -18.60
N ILE A 305 -10.32 -9.55 -18.82
CA ILE A 305 -9.17 -10.33 -18.33
C ILE A 305 -8.40 -10.89 -19.52
N GLY A 306 -7.08 -10.74 -19.46
CA GLY A 306 -6.12 -11.22 -20.44
C GLY A 306 -5.15 -12.26 -19.89
N ASP A 307 -4.03 -12.42 -20.58
CA ASP A 307 -3.04 -13.47 -20.33
C ASP A 307 -1.74 -12.96 -19.67
N GLY A 308 -1.73 -11.70 -19.21
CA GLY A 308 -0.54 -11.03 -18.69
C GLY A 308 0.24 -10.24 -19.73
N SER A 309 -0.15 -10.27 -21.01
CA SER A 309 0.29 -9.25 -21.97
C SER A 309 -0.67 -8.06 -21.95
N LEU A 310 -0.12 -6.84 -22.08
CA LEU A 310 -0.92 -5.64 -22.29
C LEU A 310 -1.81 -5.76 -23.55
N SER A 311 -1.28 -6.32 -24.65
CA SER A 311 -2.05 -6.47 -25.89
C SER A 311 -3.30 -7.33 -25.75
N SER A 312 -3.28 -8.37 -24.90
CA SER A 312 -4.43 -9.24 -24.72
C SER A 312 -5.66 -8.52 -24.14
N VAL A 313 -5.48 -7.36 -23.49
CA VAL A 313 -6.57 -6.54 -22.94
C VAL A 313 -6.79 -5.24 -23.70
N THR A 314 -5.75 -4.61 -24.27
CA THR A 314 -5.95 -3.43 -25.13
C THR A 314 -6.70 -3.78 -26.41
N ASP A 315 -6.43 -4.95 -27.01
CA ASP A 315 -7.15 -5.41 -28.21
C ASP A 315 -8.64 -5.62 -27.91
N GLN A 316 -8.95 -6.22 -26.75
CA GLN A 316 -10.33 -6.40 -26.28
C GLN A 316 -11.01 -5.06 -26.03
N ALA A 317 -10.33 -4.12 -25.36
CA ALA A 317 -10.87 -2.80 -25.06
C ALA A 317 -11.24 -2.01 -26.32
N LEU A 318 -10.38 -2.01 -27.33
CA LEU A 318 -10.64 -1.38 -28.63
C LEU A 318 -11.86 -2.00 -29.32
N VAL A 319 -12.00 -3.33 -29.27
CA VAL A 319 -13.17 -4.04 -29.83
C VAL A 319 -14.46 -3.71 -29.07
N LEU A 320 -14.42 -3.72 -27.73
CA LEU A 320 -15.58 -3.42 -26.88
C LEU A 320 -16.09 -1.98 -27.10
N ARG A 321 -15.17 -1.03 -27.30
CA ARG A 321 -15.51 0.37 -27.62
C ARG A 321 -15.92 0.59 -29.07
N GLY A 322 -15.78 -0.42 -29.94
CA GLY A 322 -16.06 -0.29 -31.37
C GLY A 322 -15.09 0.67 -32.09
N GLU A 323 -13.88 0.82 -31.56
CA GLU A 323 -12.86 1.69 -32.15
C GLU A 323 -12.39 1.15 -33.50
N SER A 324 -12.00 2.06 -34.38
CA SER A 324 -11.33 1.67 -35.61
C SER A 324 -9.93 1.14 -35.27
N THR A 325 -9.59 -0.04 -35.80
CA THR A 325 -8.29 -0.68 -35.52
C THR A 325 -7.58 -1.10 -36.80
N VAL A 326 -6.26 -1.24 -36.70
CA VAL A 326 -5.36 -1.77 -37.71
C VAL A 326 -4.61 -2.94 -37.08
N ALA A 327 -4.62 -4.09 -37.76
CA ALA A 327 -3.83 -5.23 -37.33
C ALA A 327 -2.35 -4.98 -37.64
N VAL A 328 -1.49 -5.21 -36.65
CA VAL A 328 -0.04 -5.13 -36.78
C VAL A 328 0.53 -6.51 -36.46
N SER A 329 1.42 -7.02 -37.31
CA SER A 329 2.05 -8.32 -37.11
C SER A 329 3.46 -8.40 -37.70
N GLY A 330 4.25 -9.32 -37.17
CA GLY A 330 5.62 -9.54 -37.62
C GLY A 330 6.32 -10.65 -36.84
N VAL A 331 7.64 -10.67 -36.96
CA VAL A 331 8.52 -11.60 -36.27
C VAL A 331 9.73 -10.88 -35.68
N ILE A 332 10.13 -11.29 -34.48
CA ILE A 332 11.40 -10.91 -33.89
C ILE A 332 12.46 -11.95 -34.32
N ASP A 333 13.56 -11.47 -34.91
CA ASP A 333 14.70 -12.31 -35.28
C ASP A 333 15.27 -13.05 -34.06
N GLY A 334 15.57 -14.34 -34.23
CA GLY A 334 16.18 -15.17 -33.17
C GLY A 334 15.40 -16.45 -32.82
N GLY A 335 14.23 -16.66 -33.40
CA GLY A 335 13.41 -17.86 -33.19
C GLY A 335 13.03 -18.02 -31.72
N ALA A 336 13.32 -19.18 -31.13
CA ALA A 336 12.98 -19.47 -29.73
C ALA A 336 13.59 -18.49 -28.71
N ALA A 337 14.69 -17.80 -29.02
CA ALA A 337 15.29 -16.81 -28.12
C ALA A 337 14.50 -15.50 -28.04
N ALA A 338 13.53 -15.30 -28.94
CA ALA A 338 12.62 -14.16 -28.95
C ALA A 338 11.31 -14.42 -28.19
N ALA A 339 11.03 -15.67 -27.82
CA ALA A 339 9.80 -16.03 -27.13
C ALA A 339 9.64 -15.25 -25.82
N GLY A 340 8.46 -14.66 -25.64
CA GLY A 340 8.11 -13.88 -24.45
C GLY A 340 8.73 -12.48 -24.39
N LEU A 341 9.51 -12.06 -25.39
CA LEU A 341 9.91 -10.65 -25.51
C LEU A 341 8.71 -9.79 -25.90
N ASN A 342 8.73 -8.53 -25.48
CA ASN A 342 7.69 -7.57 -25.79
C ASN A 342 8.10 -6.72 -26.99
N VAL A 343 7.15 -6.46 -27.89
CA VAL A 343 7.23 -5.39 -28.88
C VAL A 343 6.42 -4.22 -28.35
N THR A 344 7.10 -3.25 -27.75
CA THR A 344 6.49 -2.04 -27.21
C THR A 344 6.15 -1.10 -28.35
N VAL A 345 4.88 -0.73 -28.46
CA VAL A 345 4.35 0.17 -29.48
C VAL A 345 4.15 1.55 -28.87
N ARG A 346 4.84 2.56 -29.40
CA ARG A 346 4.71 3.95 -28.96
C ARG A 346 4.14 4.83 -30.05
N ASP A 347 3.33 5.82 -29.69
CA ASP A 347 2.81 6.79 -30.64
C ASP A 347 3.82 7.91 -30.96
N SER A 348 3.37 8.96 -31.65
CA SER A 348 4.22 10.11 -31.98
C SER A 348 4.65 10.98 -30.79
N GLU A 349 3.99 10.82 -29.64
CA GLU A 349 4.30 11.52 -28.39
C GLU A 349 5.15 10.64 -27.45
N ASP A 350 5.63 9.48 -27.94
CA ASP A 350 6.41 8.48 -27.22
C ASP A 350 5.62 7.75 -26.10
N VAL A 351 4.30 7.83 -26.14
CA VAL A 351 3.41 7.18 -25.18
C VAL A 351 3.24 5.71 -25.54
N VAL A 352 3.39 4.82 -24.55
CA VAL A 352 3.24 3.36 -24.76
C VAL A 352 1.77 3.00 -24.93
N MET A 353 1.35 2.68 -26.16
CA MET A 353 -0.04 2.37 -26.48
C MET A 353 -0.41 0.91 -26.19
N THR A 354 0.53 0.00 -26.43
CA THR A 354 0.38 -1.43 -26.15
C THR A 354 1.73 -2.14 -26.22
N ARG A 355 1.78 -3.41 -25.78
CA ARG A 355 2.96 -4.28 -25.87
C ARG A 355 2.54 -5.64 -26.41
N PHE A 356 2.99 -5.99 -27.61
CA PHE A 356 2.73 -7.30 -28.19
C PHE A 356 3.72 -8.31 -27.61
N ARG A 357 3.23 -9.42 -27.06
CA ARG A 357 4.09 -10.50 -26.57
C ARG A 357 4.42 -11.47 -27.70
N ALA A 358 5.71 -11.71 -27.92
CA ALA A 358 6.16 -12.64 -28.94
C ALA A 358 5.91 -14.11 -28.55
N ALA A 359 5.36 -14.87 -29.48
CA ALA A 359 5.13 -16.30 -29.38
C ALA A 359 6.43 -17.12 -29.40
N ALA A 360 6.31 -18.43 -29.24
CA ALA A 360 7.45 -19.35 -29.15
C ALA A 360 8.39 -19.34 -30.37
N ASP A 361 7.88 -18.96 -31.54
CA ASP A 361 8.65 -18.82 -32.79
C ASP A 361 9.13 -17.39 -33.06
N GLY A 362 8.86 -16.46 -32.15
CA GLY A 362 9.18 -15.04 -32.26
C GLY A 362 8.10 -14.22 -32.98
N ALA A 363 7.01 -14.83 -33.46
CA ALA A 363 5.92 -14.10 -34.09
C ALA A 363 5.17 -13.24 -33.07
N PHE A 364 4.71 -12.06 -33.47
CA PHE A 364 3.87 -11.20 -32.64
C PHE A 364 2.74 -10.60 -33.48
N SER A 365 1.64 -10.25 -32.82
CA SER A 365 0.52 -9.54 -33.44
C SER A 365 -0.34 -8.83 -32.40
N GLY A 366 -1.05 -7.80 -32.82
CA GLY A 366 -2.14 -7.20 -32.05
C GLY A 366 -2.78 -6.04 -32.80
N LEU A 367 -3.57 -5.24 -32.10
CA LEU A 367 -4.35 -4.14 -32.67
C LEU A 367 -3.84 -2.78 -32.16
N VAL A 368 -3.90 -1.79 -33.05
CA VAL A 368 -3.71 -0.37 -32.71
C VAL A 368 -4.77 0.49 -33.43
N PRO A 369 -5.13 1.67 -32.90
CA PRO A 369 -5.84 2.67 -33.68
C PRO A 369 -5.07 3.08 -34.95
N PRO A 370 -5.72 3.69 -35.96
CA PRO A 370 -4.99 4.30 -37.06
C PRO A 370 -4.09 5.43 -36.59
N GLY A 371 -2.82 5.43 -36.99
CA GLY A 371 -1.84 6.40 -36.51
C GLY A 371 -0.40 6.07 -36.89
N PHE A 372 0.54 6.94 -36.50
CA PHE A 372 1.97 6.71 -36.65
C PHE A 372 2.55 6.17 -35.36
N TYR A 373 3.29 5.06 -35.45
CA TYR A 373 3.85 4.37 -34.29
C TYR A 373 5.33 4.03 -34.48
N SER A 374 6.06 3.94 -33.37
CA SER A 374 7.42 3.41 -33.29
C SER A 374 7.42 2.13 -32.46
N LEU A 375 7.85 1.02 -33.05
CA LEU A 375 7.89 -0.31 -32.42
C LEU A 375 9.31 -0.66 -32.01
N ARG A 376 9.49 -1.17 -30.78
CA ARG A 376 10.79 -1.60 -30.25
C ARG A 376 10.69 -2.92 -29.52
N VAL A 377 11.67 -3.78 -29.69
CA VAL A 377 11.80 -5.02 -28.90
C VAL A 377 12.42 -4.70 -27.56
N GLU A 378 11.75 -5.12 -26.48
CA GLU A 378 12.16 -4.92 -25.10
C GLU A 378 12.04 -6.25 -24.32
N GLY A 379 12.85 -6.40 -23.28
CA GLY A 379 12.78 -7.58 -22.41
C GLY A 379 13.93 -7.66 -21.40
N PRO A 380 13.87 -8.65 -20.48
CA PRO A 380 14.81 -8.74 -19.37
C PRO A 380 16.26 -8.82 -19.82
N GLY A 381 17.12 -8.00 -19.20
CA GLY A 381 18.55 -8.01 -19.44
C GLY A 381 18.96 -7.53 -20.83
N ARG A 382 18.10 -6.80 -21.54
CA ARG A 382 18.38 -6.24 -22.86
C ARG A 382 18.23 -4.72 -22.83
N ALA A 383 19.06 -4.01 -23.58
CA ALA A 383 18.75 -2.62 -23.92
C ALA A 383 17.60 -2.58 -24.94
N PRO A 384 16.79 -1.51 -24.99
CA PRO A 384 15.75 -1.37 -26.01
C PRO A 384 16.31 -1.58 -27.42
N GLY A 385 15.60 -2.34 -28.25
CA GLY A 385 15.95 -2.58 -29.65
C GLY A 385 15.85 -1.32 -30.51
N ALA A 386 16.33 -1.43 -31.75
CA ALA A 386 16.19 -0.35 -32.72
C ALA A 386 14.70 -0.10 -33.05
N PRO A 387 14.26 1.18 -33.16
CA PRO A 387 12.90 1.49 -33.54
C PRO A 387 12.59 1.10 -34.99
N VAL A 388 11.38 0.60 -35.22
CA VAL A 388 10.75 0.43 -36.53
C VAL A 388 9.49 1.28 -36.56
N ASP A 389 9.50 2.31 -37.41
CA ASP A 389 8.36 3.22 -37.54
C ASP A 389 7.34 2.68 -38.55
N VAL A 390 6.05 2.77 -38.20
CA VAL A 390 4.93 2.27 -39.01
C VAL A 390 3.83 3.33 -39.11
N ASP A 391 3.20 3.40 -40.28
CA ASP A 391 1.98 4.17 -40.52
C ASP A 391 0.80 3.18 -40.60
N ALA A 392 0.05 3.08 -39.51
CA ALA A 392 -1.12 2.21 -39.41
C ALA A 392 -2.33 2.90 -40.03
N VAL A 393 -2.61 2.59 -41.29
CA VAL A 393 -3.73 3.18 -42.04
C VAL A 393 -4.95 2.28 -41.97
N PHE A 394 -6.12 2.84 -41.63
CA PHE A 394 -7.38 2.11 -41.56
C PHE A 394 -7.65 1.29 -42.83
N GLY A 395 -8.01 0.01 -42.65
CA GLY A 395 -8.29 -0.93 -43.75
C GLY A 395 -7.04 -1.50 -44.44
N THR A 396 -5.84 -1.14 -44.02
CA THR A 396 -4.57 -1.68 -44.53
C THR A 396 -3.76 -2.29 -43.38
N PRO A 397 -3.74 -3.62 -43.21
CA PRO A 397 -2.97 -4.24 -42.14
C PRO A 397 -1.47 -4.01 -42.35
N VAL A 398 -0.73 -3.88 -41.25
CA VAL A 398 0.73 -3.81 -41.23
C VAL A 398 1.24 -5.22 -40.94
N GLU A 399 1.83 -5.88 -41.93
CA GLU A 399 2.23 -7.28 -41.86
C GLU A 399 3.72 -7.45 -42.17
N ASP A 400 4.24 -8.63 -41.86
CA ASP A 400 5.61 -9.05 -42.17
C ASP A 400 6.71 -8.11 -41.62
N LEU A 401 6.44 -7.43 -40.50
CA LEU A 401 7.47 -6.64 -39.82
C LEU A 401 8.60 -7.55 -39.32
N ALA A 402 9.84 -7.14 -39.56
CA ALA A 402 11.03 -7.81 -39.05
C ALA A 402 11.72 -6.91 -38.03
N LEU A 403 11.77 -7.35 -36.77
CA LEU A 403 12.44 -6.64 -35.69
C LEU A 403 13.58 -7.49 -35.15
N SER A 404 14.59 -6.86 -34.54
CA SER A 404 15.69 -7.57 -33.91
C SER A 404 15.82 -7.18 -32.44
N ALA A 405 16.05 -8.17 -31.57
CA ALA A 405 16.33 -7.94 -30.16
C ALA A 405 17.80 -7.55 -29.94
N SER A 406 18.07 -6.61 -29.03
CA SER A 406 19.42 -6.38 -28.50
C SER A 406 19.92 -7.60 -27.72
N PRO A 407 21.23 -7.89 -27.66
CA PRO A 407 21.76 -9.02 -26.88
C PRO A 407 21.35 -8.95 -25.41
N ALA A 408 21.19 -10.11 -24.79
CA ALA A 408 20.88 -10.20 -23.36
C ALA A 408 22.15 -10.21 -22.51
N GLY A 409 22.03 -9.93 -21.23
CA GLY A 409 23.07 -10.14 -20.24
C GLY A 409 22.47 -10.44 -18.86
N LYS A 410 23.31 -10.88 -17.94
CA LYS A 410 22.93 -11.09 -16.55
C LYS A 410 24.09 -10.98 -15.58
N LEU A 411 23.76 -10.69 -14.33
CA LEU A 411 24.62 -10.83 -13.17
C LEU A 411 24.18 -12.06 -12.37
N ILE A 412 25.11 -12.97 -12.09
CA ILE A 412 24.93 -14.05 -11.13
C ILE A 412 25.51 -13.58 -9.80
N ILE A 413 24.66 -13.34 -8.81
CA ILE A 413 25.08 -12.92 -7.48
C ILE A 413 24.80 -14.03 -6.47
N THR A 414 25.75 -14.30 -5.58
CA THR A 414 25.57 -15.31 -4.52
C THR A 414 25.84 -14.68 -3.17
N LEU A 415 24.85 -14.77 -2.28
CA LEU A 415 24.85 -14.15 -0.95
C LEU A 415 24.65 -15.23 0.12
N ASP A 416 25.29 -15.06 1.28
CA ASP A 416 25.10 -15.91 2.45
C ASP A 416 23.95 -15.43 3.37
N MET A 417 23.51 -14.19 3.19
CA MET A 417 22.46 -13.53 3.95
C MET A 417 21.69 -12.54 3.05
N PRO A 418 20.51 -12.03 3.45
CA PRO A 418 19.82 -11.03 2.65
C PRO A 418 20.62 -9.72 2.61
N MET A 419 20.73 -9.11 1.44
CA MET A 419 21.44 -7.83 1.25
C MET A 419 20.73 -6.98 0.20
N ARG A 420 20.85 -5.66 0.35
CA ARG A 420 20.55 -4.72 -0.73
C ARG A 420 21.72 -4.67 -1.71
N LEU A 421 21.42 -4.69 -3.00
CA LEU A 421 22.35 -4.40 -4.08
C LEU A 421 21.97 -3.07 -4.76
N ASP A 422 22.87 -2.09 -4.73
CA ASP A 422 22.80 -0.91 -5.57
C ASP A 422 23.52 -1.21 -6.90
N VAL A 423 22.82 -1.10 -8.02
CA VAL A 423 23.35 -1.32 -9.36
C VAL A 423 23.44 0.01 -10.10
N GLU A 424 24.64 0.57 -10.20
CA GLU A 424 24.90 1.84 -10.88
C GLU A 424 25.51 1.59 -12.27
N THR A 425 24.84 2.07 -13.30
CA THR A 425 25.42 2.12 -14.66
C THR A 425 26.38 3.30 -14.77
N LYS A 426 27.50 3.12 -15.48
CA LYS A 426 28.44 4.24 -15.76
C LYS A 426 27.82 5.37 -16.61
N GLY A 427 26.63 5.14 -17.19
CA GLY A 427 25.84 6.11 -17.95
C GLY A 427 24.86 6.95 -17.13
N GLY A 428 24.75 6.74 -15.80
CA GLY A 428 23.97 7.62 -14.91
C GLY A 428 22.64 7.07 -14.40
N GLY A 429 22.28 5.82 -14.71
CA GLY A 429 21.16 5.11 -14.07
C GLY A 429 21.59 4.32 -12.84
N SER A 430 20.75 4.28 -11.81
CA SER A 430 20.90 3.46 -10.61
C SER A 430 19.62 2.68 -10.35
N ARG A 431 19.73 1.49 -9.76
CA ARG A 431 18.60 0.69 -9.32
C ARG A 431 18.94 0.02 -8.00
N VAL A 432 18.00 0.03 -7.06
CA VAL A 432 18.08 -0.77 -5.84
C VAL A 432 17.42 -2.13 -6.06
N VAL A 433 18.09 -3.20 -5.62
CA VAL A 433 17.57 -4.56 -5.70
C VAL A 433 17.76 -5.25 -4.34
N PRO A 434 16.69 -5.55 -3.59
CA PRO A 434 16.81 -6.39 -2.41
C PRO A 434 16.95 -7.86 -2.87
N LEU A 435 17.86 -8.60 -2.23
CA LEU A 435 18.20 -9.96 -2.64
C LEU A 435 18.18 -10.92 -1.44
N PRO A 436 17.60 -12.12 -1.59
CA PRO A 436 17.61 -13.12 -0.54
C PRO A 436 18.97 -13.83 -0.45
N PRO A 437 19.24 -14.60 0.62
CA PRO A 437 20.33 -15.56 0.63
C PRO A 437 20.24 -16.54 -0.54
N GLY A 438 21.39 -17.01 -1.01
CA GLY A 438 21.51 -17.94 -2.13
C GLY A 438 21.98 -17.28 -3.42
N THR A 439 21.76 -17.96 -4.54
CA THR A 439 22.17 -17.48 -5.86
C THR A 439 20.98 -16.89 -6.62
N THR A 440 21.11 -15.64 -7.06
CA THR A 440 20.13 -14.94 -7.89
C THR A 440 20.72 -14.61 -9.24
N GLU A 441 19.94 -14.82 -10.31
CA GLU A 441 20.24 -14.30 -11.63
C GLU A 441 19.49 -12.99 -11.85
N LEU A 442 20.21 -11.87 -11.87
CA LEU A 442 19.66 -10.56 -12.14
C LEU A 442 19.85 -10.20 -13.63
N PRO A 443 18.77 -10.03 -14.41
CA PRO A 443 18.89 -9.59 -15.79
C PRO A 443 19.49 -8.17 -15.86
N LEU A 444 20.60 -8.02 -16.57
CA LEU A 444 21.28 -6.74 -16.79
C LEU A 444 21.70 -6.66 -18.25
N ALA A 445 21.41 -5.53 -18.91
CA ALA A 445 21.90 -5.32 -20.26
C ALA A 445 23.44 -5.42 -20.33
N PRO A 446 24.01 -5.79 -21.50
CA PRO A 446 25.46 -5.69 -21.68
C PRO A 446 25.96 -4.26 -21.40
N GLY A 447 26.97 -4.10 -20.55
CA GLY A 447 27.44 -2.80 -20.10
C GLY A 447 28.39 -2.85 -18.90
N ASP A 448 28.85 -1.68 -18.46
CA ASP A 448 29.73 -1.49 -17.29
C ASP A 448 28.94 -0.96 -16.09
N TYR A 449 29.14 -1.60 -14.94
CA TYR A 449 28.39 -1.34 -13.72
C TYR A 449 29.32 -1.17 -12.51
N SER A 450 28.94 -0.29 -11.59
CA SER A 450 29.43 -0.23 -10.20
C SER A 450 28.35 -0.84 -9.31
N LEU A 451 28.73 -1.80 -8.47
CA LEU A 451 27.85 -2.54 -7.59
C LEU A 451 28.20 -2.26 -6.14
N ILE A 452 27.21 -2.01 -5.29
CA ILE A 452 27.38 -1.88 -3.83
C ILE A 452 26.44 -2.86 -3.15
N ALA A 453 26.96 -3.70 -2.26
CA ALA A 453 26.17 -4.57 -1.40
C ALA A 453 26.17 -4.04 0.04
N SER A 454 24.99 -3.97 0.65
CA SER A 454 24.76 -3.40 1.98
C SER A 454 23.73 -4.22 2.78
N ARG A 455 23.82 -4.16 4.11
CA ARG A 455 22.83 -4.69 5.06
C ARG A 455 22.49 -3.70 6.18
N GLY A 456 22.51 -2.40 5.86
CA GLY A 456 22.31 -1.34 6.84
C GLY A 456 23.56 -1.04 7.69
N PHE A 457 23.41 -0.14 8.67
CA PHE A 457 24.53 0.49 9.36
C PHE A 457 25.31 -0.43 10.31
N GLU A 458 24.76 -1.58 10.68
CA GLU A 458 25.50 -2.51 11.55
C GLU A 458 26.68 -3.17 10.84
N TRP A 459 26.67 -3.11 9.51
CA TRP A 459 27.58 -3.82 8.61
C TRP A 459 28.44 -2.84 7.80
N GLU A 460 29.64 -3.29 7.48
CA GLU A 460 30.44 -2.68 6.40
C GLU A 460 29.82 -3.00 5.04
N ILE A 461 30.10 -2.17 4.03
CA ILE A 461 29.66 -2.40 2.65
C ILE A 461 30.73 -3.12 1.82
N ALA A 462 30.30 -3.81 0.76
CA ALA A 462 31.19 -4.32 -0.28
C ALA A 462 30.91 -3.60 -1.61
N GLN A 463 31.95 -3.27 -2.38
CA GLN A 463 31.81 -2.58 -3.65
C GLN A 463 32.72 -3.21 -4.72
N THR A 464 32.23 -3.30 -5.96
CA THR A 464 33.02 -3.75 -7.11
C THR A 464 32.54 -3.11 -8.42
N ASP A 465 33.46 -2.96 -9.37
CA ASP A 465 33.11 -2.70 -10.77
C ASP A 465 33.03 -4.04 -11.53
N ILE A 466 32.04 -4.18 -12.43
CA ILE A 466 31.90 -5.33 -13.34
C ILE A 466 31.57 -4.90 -14.76
N THR A 467 31.79 -5.81 -15.72
CA THR A 467 31.33 -5.67 -17.10
C THR A 467 30.48 -6.89 -17.46
N VAL A 468 29.25 -6.66 -17.91
CA VAL A 468 28.34 -7.69 -18.44
C VAL A 468 28.51 -7.74 -19.96
N GLY A 469 28.88 -8.91 -20.49
CA GLY A 469 29.05 -9.12 -21.92
C GLY A 469 27.75 -9.45 -22.66
N ALA A 470 27.73 -9.25 -23.98
CA ALA A 470 26.64 -9.68 -24.85
C ALA A 470 26.43 -11.20 -24.81
N ASP A 471 25.19 -11.61 -24.54
CA ASP A 471 24.75 -12.99 -24.29
C ASP A 471 25.61 -13.72 -23.23
N GLY A 472 26.18 -12.93 -22.32
CA GLY A 472 27.12 -13.37 -21.30
C GLY A 472 26.58 -13.21 -19.88
N SER A 473 27.42 -13.59 -18.92
CA SER A 473 27.17 -13.34 -17.51
C SER A 473 28.39 -12.78 -16.82
N ALA A 474 28.17 -11.91 -15.84
CA ALA A 474 29.14 -11.57 -14.81
C ALA A 474 28.78 -12.30 -13.52
N SER A 475 29.73 -12.46 -12.60
CA SER A 475 29.46 -13.07 -11.30
C SER A 475 30.14 -12.32 -10.16
N TRP A 476 29.46 -12.22 -9.02
CA TRP A 476 29.99 -11.62 -7.80
C TRP A 476 29.43 -12.31 -6.55
N SER A 477 30.25 -12.43 -5.52
CA SER A 477 29.88 -13.05 -4.24
C SER A 477 30.44 -12.21 -3.09
N PRO A 478 29.76 -11.09 -2.74
CA PRO A 478 30.21 -10.23 -1.66
C PRO A 478 30.08 -10.92 -0.29
N THR A 479 30.92 -10.49 0.65
CA THR A 479 30.82 -10.83 2.07
C THR A 479 30.87 -9.55 2.88
N LEU A 480 29.99 -9.37 3.85
CA LEU A 480 29.95 -8.19 4.72
C LEU A 480 30.46 -8.53 6.13
N VAL A 481 31.06 -7.56 6.81
CA VAL A 481 31.51 -7.69 8.20
C VAL A 481 30.56 -6.89 9.09
N ARG A 482 29.96 -7.53 10.10
CA ARG A 482 29.23 -6.80 11.16
C ARG A 482 30.24 -6.06 12.02
N SER A 483 30.28 -4.75 11.89
CA SER A 483 31.28 -3.89 12.54
C SER A 483 30.73 -3.21 13.79
N VAL A 484 29.43 -2.93 13.85
CA VAL A 484 28.79 -2.27 15.00
C VAL A 484 28.13 -3.32 15.87
N ASP A 485 28.49 -3.32 17.16
CA ASP A 485 27.88 -4.18 18.17
C ASP A 485 26.66 -3.48 18.77
N THR A 486 25.49 -4.02 18.46
CA THR A 486 24.15 -3.59 18.90
C THR A 486 23.53 -4.60 19.86
N THR A 487 24.33 -5.50 20.47
CA THR A 487 23.82 -6.56 21.36
C THR A 487 22.82 -6.03 22.38
N GLY A 488 21.67 -6.71 22.50
CA GLY A 488 20.53 -6.33 23.32
C GLY A 488 19.58 -5.33 22.67
N TRP A 489 19.74 -5.05 21.38
CA TRP A 489 18.86 -4.18 20.60
C TRP A 489 18.42 -4.87 19.32
N VAL A 490 17.16 -4.66 18.94
CA VAL A 490 16.58 -5.15 17.69
C VAL A 490 16.29 -3.97 16.79
N ALA A 491 16.70 -4.05 15.52
CA ALA A 491 16.40 -3.04 14.50
C ALA A 491 14.97 -3.20 13.99
N SER A 492 14.16 -2.15 14.15
CA SER A 492 12.72 -2.21 13.89
C SER A 492 12.24 -1.17 12.88
N GLU A 493 11.25 -1.57 12.09
CA GLU A 493 10.44 -0.73 11.20
C GLU A 493 8.99 -0.73 11.68
N PHE A 494 8.45 0.46 11.92
CA PHE A 494 7.12 0.67 12.53
C PHE A 494 6.14 1.43 11.64
N HIS A 495 6.57 1.86 10.46
CA HIS A 495 5.72 2.54 9.49
C HIS A 495 6.19 2.20 8.08
N ILE A 496 5.40 1.39 7.37
CA ILE A 496 5.77 0.82 6.08
C ILE A 496 4.54 0.38 5.29
N HIS A 497 4.62 0.53 3.97
CA HIS A 497 3.51 0.25 3.06
C HIS A 497 3.88 -0.83 2.04
N SER A 498 2.92 -1.69 1.75
CA SER A 498 2.96 -2.70 0.71
C SER A 498 1.82 -2.48 -0.27
N GLU A 499 1.71 -3.34 -1.28
CA GLU A 499 0.57 -3.43 -2.20
C GLU A 499 -0.83 -3.53 -1.56
N TRP A 500 -0.94 -3.72 -0.26
CA TRP A 500 -2.22 -3.66 0.46
C TRP A 500 -2.56 -2.25 0.98
N SER A 501 -1.64 -1.29 0.85
CA SER A 501 -1.88 0.12 1.05
C SER A 501 -2.42 0.73 -0.24
N THR A 502 -3.25 1.77 -0.12
CA THR A 502 -3.79 2.48 -1.29
C THR A 502 -2.73 3.21 -2.10
N ASP A 503 -1.55 3.40 -1.54
CA ASP A 503 -0.49 4.28 -2.06
C ASP A 503 0.88 3.61 -2.25
N SER A 504 0.91 2.28 -2.25
CA SER A 504 2.13 1.51 -2.54
C SER A 504 1.85 0.41 -3.55
N GLY A 505 2.71 0.33 -4.56
CA GLY A 505 2.72 -0.76 -5.54
C GLY A 505 3.78 -1.82 -5.27
N VAL A 506 4.34 -1.92 -4.06
CA VAL A 506 5.43 -2.88 -3.78
C VAL A 506 4.85 -4.24 -3.41
N PRO A 507 5.16 -5.31 -4.16
CA PRO A 507 4.73 -6.66 -3.81
C PRO A 507 5.12 -7.01 -2.39
N LEU A 508 4.22 -7.59 -1.61
CA LEU A 508 4.39 -7.74 -0.17
C LEU A 508 5.60 -8.63 0.18
N ARG A 509 5.90 -9.65 -0.63
CA ARG A 509 7.12 -10.46 -0.50
C ARG A 509 8.39 -9.64 -0.73
N ASP A 510 8.38 -8.75 -1.72
CA ASP A 510 9.50 -7.87 -2.01
C ASP A 510 9.68 -6.81 -0.91
N ARG A 511 8.57 -6.35 -0.30
CA ARG A 511 8.62 -5.47 0.86
C ARG A 511 9.31 -6.13 2.05
N ILE A 512 8.89 -7.35 2.43
CA ILE A 512 9.52 -8.12 3.52
C ILE A 512 11.01 -8.35 3.20
N LEU A 513 11.32 -8.74 1.97
CA LEU A 513 12.70 -8.95 1.53
C LEU A 513 13.53 -7.66 1.61
N SER A 514 12.97 -6.51 1.26
CA SER A 514 13.66 -5.21 1.35
C SER A 514 14.04 -4.85 2.78
N CYS A 515 13.16 -5.13 3.76
CA CYS A 515 13.45 -4.92 5.16
C CYS A 515 14.53 -5.89 5.67
N ALA A 516 14.42 -7.18 5.33
CA ALA A 516 15.45 -8.16 5.66
C ALA A 516 16.82 -7.79 5.06
N ALA A 517 16.83 -7.30 3.82
CA ALA A 517 18.02 -6.86 3.09
C ALA A 517 18.69 -5.63 3.72
N GLU A 518 17.92 -4.78 4.41
CA GLU A 518 18.40 -3.61 5.15
C GLU A 518 18.81 -3.91 6.59
N GLY A 519 18.72 -5.17 7.02
CA GLY A 519 19.03 -5.58 8.39
C GLY A 519 17.95 -5.17 9.40
N ILE A 520 16.69 -5.04 8.97
CA ILE A 520 15.55 -4.89 9.87
C ILE A 520 15.14 -6.28 10.38
N GLU A 521 14.97 -6.37 11.69
CA GLU A 521 14.77 -7.60 12.45
C GLU A 521 13.35 -7.69 13.01
N TYR A 522 12.64 -6.58 13.14
CA TYR A 522 11.21 -6.54 13.50
C TYR A 522 10.46 -5.54 12.61
N VAL A 523 9.42 -6.01 11.91
CA VAL A 523 8.61 -5.19 10.99
C VAL A 523 7.16 -5.20 11.44
N VAL A 524 6.55 -4.02 11.56
CA VAL A 524 5.11 -3.87 11.76
C VAL A 524 4.48 -3.48 10.42
N ALA A 525 3.52 -4.27 9.93
CA ALA A 525 2.79 -3.98 8.70
C ALA A 525 1.75 -2.90 8.96
N THR A 526 1.83 -1.74 8.30
CA THR A 526 0.97 -0.58 8.61
C THR A 526 0.34 0.02 7.36
N ASP A 527 -0.18 -0.84 6.48
CA ASP A 527 -0.94 -0.38 5.31
C ASP A 527 -2.13 0.52 5.72
N HIS A 528 -2.49 1.48 4.86
CA HIS A 528 -3.53 2.46 5.16
C HIS A 528 -4.90 1.81 5.37
N ASP A 529 -5.48 2.01 6.56
CA ASP A 529 -6.84 1.59 6.93
C ASP A 529 -7.15 0.11 6.65
N VAL A 530 -6.13 -0.73 6.49
CA VAL A 530 -6.19 -2.18 6.22
C VAL A 530 -5.23 -2.91 7.16
N VAL A 531 -5.74 -3.90 7.90
CA VAL A 531 -4.88 -4.80 8.69
C VAL A 531 -4.32 -5.89 7.78
N THR A 532 -3.00 -5.87 7.58
CA THR A 532 -2.28 -6.86 6.78
C THR A 532 -1.43 -7.79 7.66
N ASP A 533 -1.44 -9.09 7.35
CA ASP A 533 -0.56 -10.08 8.00
C ASP A 533 0.58 -10.48 7.06
N TYR A 534 1.79 -10.05 7.39
CA TYR A 534 2.99 -10.37 6.62
C TYR A 534 3.50 -11.79 6.90
N GLY A 535 3.09 -12.42 8.01
CA GLY A 535 3.62 -13.70 8.49
C GLY A 535 3.58 -14.82 7.45
N PRO A 536 2.43 -15.06 6.78
CA PRO A 536 2.31 -16.08 5.74
C PRO A 536 3.22 -15.87 4.51
N PHE A 537 3.73 -14.65 4.32
CA PHE A 537 4.50 -14.26 3.14
C PHE A 537 6.02 -14.18 3.40
N VAL A 538 6.46 -14.39 4.64
CA VAL A 538 7.88 -14.49 4.96
C VAL A 538 8.49 -15.70 4.24
N LEU A 539 9.41 -15.42 3.31
CA LEU A 539 10.08 -16.47 2.55
C LEU A 539 10.88 -17.39 3.49
N PRO A 540 10.93 -18.72 3.25
CA PRO A 540 11.70 -19.63 4.08
C PRO A 540 13.19 -19.28 4.21
N SER A 541 13.76 -18.63 3.18
CA SER A 541 15.15 -18.15 3.18
C SER A 541 15.38 -16.96 4.13
N LEU A 542 14.32 -16.30 4.59
CA LEU A 542 14.36 -15.18 5.53
C LEU A 542 14.11 -15.61 6.98
N ASN A 543 13.82 -16.89 7.22
CA ASN A 543 13.66 -17.42 8.58
C ASN A 543 14.91 -17.15 9.42
N GLY A 544 14.71 -16.53 10.58
CA GLY A 544 15.79 -16.15 11.50
C GLY A 544 16.47 -14.82 11.17
N PHE A 545 16.01 -14.09 10.15
CA PHE A 545 16.49 -12.72 9.88
C PHE A 545 15.53 -11.63 10.35
N LEU A 546 14.24 -11.93 10.46
CA LEU A 546 13.25 -10.98 10.97
C LEU A 546 12.03 -11.68 11.59
N GLN A 547 11.30 -10.90 12.39
CA GLN A 547 9.95 -11.15 12.88
C GLN A 547 9.00 -10.09 12.31
N VAL A 548 7.72 -10.42 12.23
CA VAL A 548 6.69 -9.49 11.76
C VAL A 548 5.52 -9.42 12.75
N ALA A 549 4.83 -8.28 12.76
CA ALA A 549 3.54 -8.12 13.42
C ALA A 549 2.58 -7.33 12.51
N SER A 550 1.28 -7.59 12.65
CA SER A 550 0.25 -6.78 12.01
C SER A 550 0.01 -5.51 12.80
N GLY A 551 0.03 -4.39 12.10
CA GLY A 551 -0.43 -3.08 12.56
C GLY A 551 -1.47 -2.53 11.60
N VAL A 552 -1.67 -1.22 11.67
CA VAL A 552 -2.46 -0.43 10.72
C VAL A 552 -2.07 1.02 10.85
N GLU A 553 -2.02 1.74 9.73
CA GLU A 553 -2.05 3.20 9.74
C GLU A 553 -3.49 3.69 9.60
N THR A 554 -4.04 4.24 10.68
CA THR A 554 -5.36 4.89 10.64
C THR A 554 -5.20 6.29 10.07
N SER A 555 -5.73 6.51 8.86
CA SER A 555 -5.30 7.60 7.99
C SER A 555 -6.33 8.72 7.95
N THR A 556 -6.41 9.46 9.06
CA THR A 556 -7.54 10.36 9.26
C THR A 556 -7.37 11.69 8.53
N ALA A 557 -8.37 12.04 7.74
CA ALA A 557 -8.47 13.33 7.06
C ALA A 557 -8.38 14.55 8.00
N LYS A 558 -8.89 14.40 9.23
CA LYS A 558 -9.10 15.50 10.18
C LYS A 558 -8.04 15.57 11.27
N PHE A 559 -7.45 14.44 11.64
CA PHE A 559 -6.58 14.34 12.80
C PHE A 559 -5.21 13.74 12.48
N GLY A 560 -4.87 13.64 11.18
CA GLY A 560 -3.59 13.09 10.76
C GLY A 560 -3.51 11.58 10.91
N HIS A 561 -2.31 11.04 10.68
CA HIS A 561 -2.12 9.60 10.67
C HIS A 561 -1.60 9.04 11.99
N ILE A 562 -2.08 7.85 12.32
CA ILE A 562 -1.84 7.20 13.61
C ILE A 562 -1.61 5.72 13.38
N ASN A 563 -0.39 5.24 13.65
CA ASN A 563 -0.11 3.81 13.70
C ASN A 563 -0.57 3.20 15.01
N SER A 564 -1.07 1.97 14.92
CA SER A 564 -1.33 1.15 16.10
C SER A 564 -1.06 -0.33 15.84
N TRP A 565 -0.48 -1.03 16.82
CA TRP A 565 -0.19 -2.46 16.75
C TRP A 565 -0.01 -3.09 18.15
N PRO A 566 -0.21 -4.42 18.32
CA PRO A 566 -0.59 -5.38 17.29
C PRO A 566 -2.10 -5.42 17.01
N TRP A 567 -2.45 -5.72 15.76
CA TRP A 567 -3.81 -6.05 15.32
C TRP A 567 -3.93 -7.52 14.94
N VAL A 568 -5.15 -8.04 14.98
CA VAL A 568 -5.49 -9.36 14.44
C VAL A 568 -6.37 -9.12 13.22
N LEU A 569 -5.94 -9.64 12.07
CA LEU A 569 -6.70 -9.61 10.84
C LEU A 569 -8.05 -10.29 11.04
N ASP A 570 -9.14 -9.57 10.75
CA ASP A 570 -10.50 -10.07 10.74
C ASP A 570 -11.08 -9.88 9.35
N LYS A 571 -11.01 -10.94 8.53
CA LYS A 571 -11.43 -10.86 7.14
C LYS A 571 -12.90 -10.45 7.01
N ASP A 572 -13.75 -10.71 8.00
CA ASP A 572 -15.20 -10.46 7.92
C ASP A 572 -15.60 -8.99 8.12
N LYS A 573 -14.62 -8.09 8.32
CA LYS A 573 -14.83 -6.65 8.51
C LYS A 573 -14.14 -5.83 7.42
N GLY A 574 -14.68 -4.64 7.16
CA GLY A 574 -14.01 -3.63 6.33
C GLY A 574 -12.61 -3.31 6.87
N GLY A 575 -11.66 -3.01 5.98
CA GLY A 575 -10.26 -2.81 6.37
C GLY A 575 -9.63 -4.02 7.07
N ARG A 576 -10.22 -5.21 6.94
CA ARG A 576 -9.85 -6.42 7.69
C ARG A 576 -9.82 -6.23 9.21
N GLY A 577 -10.72 -5.38 9.73
CA GLY A 577 -10.82 -5.07 11.15
C GLY A 577 -10.05 -3.82 11.60
N ALA A 578 -9.54 -3.02 10.66
CA ALA A 578 -8.94 -1.73 10.94
C ALA A 578 -9.90 -0.76 11.68
N PRO A 579 -9.37 0.20 12.46
CA PRO A 579 -10.18 1.23 13.12
C PRO A 579 -11.03 2.04 12.15
N ARG A 580 -12.35 2.05 12.37
CA ARG A 580 -13.26 2.95 11.67
C ARG A 580 -13.21 4.34 12.30
N TRP A 581 -12.65 5.30 11.57
CA TRP A 581 -12.44 6.66 12.09
C TRP A 581 -13.44 7.70 11.57
N PHE A 582 -14.11 7.43 10.43
CA PHE A 582 -15.10 8.33 9.84
C PHE A 582 -16.22 8.70 10.82
N GLY A 583 -16.62 9.97 10.85
CA GLY A 583 -17.66 10.49 11.74
C GLY A 583 -17.26 10.62 13.22
N LEU A 584 -16.05 10.23 13.60
CA LEU A 584 -15.57 10.35 14.97
C LEU A 584 -14.87 11.70 15.21
N ASN A 585 -14.90 12.17 16.45
CA ASN A 585 -14.02 13.24 16.92
C ASN A 585 -12.67 12.65 17.38
N PHE A 586 -11.68 13.50 17.66
CA PHE A 586 -10.34 13.03 18.03
C PHE A 586 -10.33 12.04 19.22
N PRO A 587 -11.03 12.27 20.35
CA PRO A 587 -11.13 11.26 21.40
C PRO A 587 -11.72 9.92 20.94
N GLY A 588 -12.72 9.94 20.06
CA GLY A 588 -13.32 8.73 19.48
C GLY A 588 -12.35 7.96 18.60
N VAL A 589 -11.61 8.65 17.72
CA VAL A 589 -10.54 8.04 16.90
C VAL A 589 -9.49 7.41 17.80
N MET A 590 -9.00 8.15 18.80
CA MET A 590 -7.99 7.65 19.72
C MET A 590 -8.48 6.46 20.56
N GLN A 591 -9.78 6.38 20.85
CA GLN A 591 -10.39 5.21 21.48
C GLN A 591 -10.45 4.02 20.51
N ALA A 592 -10.78 4.25 19.24
CA ALA A 592 -10.87 3.22 18.21
C ALA A 592 -9.49 2.58 17.92
N VAL A 593 -8.44 3.39 17.72
CA VAL A 593 -7.06 2.88 17.51
C VAL A 593 -6.49 2.16 18.73
N LYS A 594 -7.07 2.39 19.91
CA LYS A 594 -6.70 1.73 21.18
C LYS A 594 -7.59 0.54 21.52
N ALA A 595 -8.62 0.24 20.74
CA ALA A 595 -9.68 -0.72 21.11
C ALA A 595 -9.21 -2.19 21.25
N GLY A 596 -7.90 -2.46 21.13
CA GLY A 596 -7.30 -3.78 21.30
C GLY A 596 -6.72 -4.05 22.69
N THR A 597 -5.52 -4.63 22.71
CA THR A 597 -4.90 -5.19 23.92
C THR A 597 -4.30 -4.11 24.83
N PRO A 598 -4.12 -4.35 26.14
CA PRO A 598 -3.42 -3.41 27.03
C PRO A 598 -1.97 -3.10 26.63
N SER A 599 -1.37 -3.94 25.77
CA SER A 599 -0.02 -3.80 25.19
C SER A 599 0.01 -3.07 23.84
N HIS A 600 -1.08 -2.41 23.44
CA HIS A 600 -1.15 -1.65 22.18
C HIS A 600 -0.12 -0.51 22.18
N VAL A 601 0.80 -0.53 21.22
CA VAL A 601 1.55 0.66 20.85
C VAL A 601 0.64 1.53 19.98
N VAL A 602 0.58 2.82 20.31
CA VAL A 602 -0.15 3.83 19.55
C VAL A 602 0.85 4.94 19.27
N GLN A 603 1.18 5.10 18.00
CA GLN A 603 2.20 6.01 17.49
C GLN A 603 1.53 7.14 16.71
N ILE A 604 1.92 8.37 17.00
CA ILE A 604 1.61 9.50 16.11
C ILE A 604 2.67 9.54 15.01
N ASN A 605 2.24 9.42 13.76
CA ASN A 605 3.13 9.45 12.59
C ASN A 605 3.38 10.88 12.15
N HIS A 606 4.56 11.13 11.55
CA HIS A 606 5.00 12.39 10.93
C HIS A 606 4.18 13.62 11.39
N PRO A 607 4.31 14.04 12.67
CA PRO A 607 3.29 14.79 13.40
C PRO A 607 3.02 16.22 12.89
N ARG A 608 3.90 16.72 12.02
CA ARG A 608 3.91 18.07 11.44
C ARG A 608 3.90 18.07 9.91
N ASP A 609 3.68 16.91 9.28
CA ASP A 609 3.72 16.81 7.83
C ASP A 609 2.35 17.06 7.18
N GLY A 610 2.25 18.17 6.43
CA GLY A 610 1.13 18.46 5.53
C GLY A 610 -0.26 18.36 6.18
N LEU A 611 -1.21 17.72 5.49
CA LEU A 611 -2.55 17.47 6.06
C LEU A 611 -2.57 16.33 7.05
N SER A 612 -1.55 15.49 7.04
CA SER A 612 -1.40 14.33 7.93
C SER A 612 -0.81 14.71 9.30
N ALA A 613 -0.55 16.00 9.53
CA ALA A 613 0.05 16.58 10.72
C ALA A 613 -0.88 16.55 11.96
N ASN A 614 -0.89 15.43 12.69
CA ASN A 614 -1.70 15.27 13.90
C ASN A 614 -1.54 16.42 14.92
N PHE A 615 -0.30 16.85 15.20
CA PHE A 615 -0.03 17.86 16.23
C PHE A 615 -0.50 19.25 15.85
N ASP A 616 -0.52 19.59 14.56
CA ASP A 616 -1.14 20.82 14.07
C ASP A 616 -2.66 20.78 14.25
N ARG A 617 -3.29 19.65 13.89
CA ARG A 617 -4.75 19.46 13.98
C ARG A 617 -5.29 19.53 15.40
N ILE A 618 -4.55 19.01 16.37
CA ILE A 618 -4.95 19.05 17.80
C ILE A 618 -4.45 20.31 18.53
N GLY A 619 -3.73 21.19 17.84
CA GLY A 619 -3.25 22.46 18.38
C GLY A 619 -2.09 22.34 19.39
N LEU A 620 -1.31 21.27 19.33
CA LEU A 620 -0.10 21.12 20.15
C LEU A 620 0.93 22.17 19.71
N ASN A 621 1.39 22.99 20.65
CA ASN A 621 2.37 24.04 20.37
C ASN A 621 3.48 24.02 21.43
N PRO A 622 4.71 23.57 21.07
CA PRO A 622 5.81 23.43 22.04
C PRO A 622 6.29 24.77 22.61
N LYS A 623 5.86 25.90 22.04
CA LYS A 623 6.21 27.26 22.50
C LYS A 623 5.23 27.83 23.53
N LYS A 624 4.20 27.06 23.93
CA LYS A 624 3.17 27.45 24.92
C LYS A 624 3.10 26.43 26.05
N PRO A 625 2.61 26.80 27.25
CA PRO A 625 2.31 25.82 28.30
C PRO A 625 1.33 24.75 27.81
N LEU A 626 1.57 23.49 28.14
CA LEU A 626 0.70 22.39 27.72
C LEU A 626 -0.65 22.52 28.43
N ASP A 627 -1.71 22.63 27.64
CA ASP A 627 -3.08 22.70 28.16
C ASP A 627 -3.43 21.40 28.92
N PRO A 628 -3.94 21.47 30.16
CA PRO A 628 -4.26 20.28 30.94
C PRO A 628 -5.34 19.38 30.32
N THR A 629 -6.29 19.96 29.57
CA THR A 629 -7.34 19.19 28.89
C THR A 629 -6.77 18.45 27.69
N LEU A 630 -5.96 19.12 26.86
CA LEU A 630 -5.22 18.48 25.77
C LEU A 630 -4.31 17.38 26.31
N LYS A 631 -3.55 17.65 27.38
CA LYS A 631 -2.68 16.66 28.04
C LYS A 631 -3.44 15.38 28.43
N ALA A 632 -4.67 15.52 28.91
CA ALA A 632 -5.50 14.38 29.30
C ALA A 632 -6.01 13.55 28.10
N SER A 633 -6.05 14.14 26.89
CA SER A 633 -6.46 13.45 25.66
C SER A 633 -5.31 12.84 24.84
N LEU A 634 -4.04 13.10 25.19
CA LEU A 634 -2.87 12.51 24.52
C LEU A 634 -2.71 11.03 24.95
N ILE A 635 -3.56 10.16 24.42
CA ILE A 635 -3.60 8.72 24.75
C ILE A 635 -2.77 7.86 23.78
N PHE A 636 -1.62 8.36 23.35
CA PHE A 636 -0.59 7.65 22.59
C PHE A 636 0.66 7.41 23.43
N ASN A 637 1.53 6.50 23.00
CA ASN A 637 2.74 6.12 23.73
C ASN A 637 4.02 6.14 22.88
N ALA A 638 3.91 6.41 21.58
CA ALA A 638 5.03 6.67 20.69
C ALA A 638 4.76 7.90 19.81
N VAL A 639 5.83 8.58 19.40
CA VAL A 639 5.80 9.66 18.40
C VAL A 639 6.93 9.42 17.42
N GLU A 640 6.60 9.53 16.15
CA GLU A 640 7.56 9.52 15.07
C GLU A 640 8.27 10.87 14.97
N ILE A 641 9.54 10.89 15.38
CA ILE A 641 10.36 12.11 15.34
C ILE A 641 11.26 12.15 14.11
N PHE A 642 11.36 11.07 13.33
CA PHE A 642 12.15 11.03 12.12
C PHE A 642 11.48 10.14 11.08
N ASN A 643 10.86 10.73 10.07
CA ASN A 643 10.15 10.04 8.99
C ASN A 643 10.90 10.25 7.67
N ALA A 644 10.98 9.21 6.81
CA ALA A 644 11.55 9.21 5.46
C ALA A 644 13.00 9.74 5.27
N GLY A 645 13.65 10.20 6.34
CA GLY A 645 14.94 10.89 6.29
C GLY A 645 14.81 12.41 6.16
N ASP A 646 13.62 12.99 6.33
CA ASP A 646 13.40 14.43 6.28
C ASP A 646 13.96 15.13 7.52
N LEU A 647 14.90 16.05 7.28
CA LEU A 647 15.61 16.75 8.34
C LEU A 647 14.86 17.92 8.96
N GLU A 648 13.92 18.54 8.24
CA GLU A 648 13.12 19.63 8.79
C GLU A 648 12.01 19.05 9.67
N LEU A 649 11.30 18.04 9.18
CA LEU A 649 10.34 17.28 9.99
C LEU A 649 11.01 16.66 11.22
N PHE A 650 12.26 16.19 11.08
CA PHE A 650 13.03 15.72 12.23
C PHE A 650 13.20 16.78 13.32
N LYS A 651 13.55 18.02 12.95
CA LYS A 651 13.78 19.09 13.94
C LYS A 651 12.50 19.40 14.70
N GLU A 652 11.38 19.48 14.00
CA GLU A 652 10.07 19.77 14.59
C GLU A 652 9.59 18.61 15.47
N GLY A 653 9.68 17.37 14.97
CA GLY A 653 9.34 16.17 15.74
C GLY A 653 10.21 16.01 17.00
N LEU A 654 11.50 16.32 16.92
CA LEU A 654 12.39 16.34 18.08
C LEU A 654 11.97 17.41 19.10
N GLU A 655 11.64 18.64 18.67
CA GLU A 655 11.16 19.72 19.54
C GLU A 655 9.87 19.30 20.26
N ASP A 656 8.91 18.73 19.52
CA ASP A 656 7.64 18.25 20.07
C ASP A 656 7.83 17.12 21.08
N TRP A 657 8.64 16.11 20.75
CA TRP A 657 8.88 15.01 21.67
C TRP A 657 9.61 15.48 22.93
N LEU A 658 10.63 16.33 22.81
CA LEU A 658 11.32 16.92 23.97
C LEU A 658 10.39 17.78 24.83
N TYR A 659 9.44 18.49 24.22
CA TYR A 659 8.41 19.25 24.92
C TYR A 659 7.44 18.34 25.69
N LEU A 660 6.98 17.24 25.09
CA LEU A 660 6.13 16.25 25.76
C LEU A 660 6.86 15.57 26.92
N VAL A 661 8.15 15.27 26.71
CA VAL A 661 9.05 14.83 27.78
C VAL A 661 9.09 15.92 28.86
N GLU A 662 9.47 17.17 28.59
CA GLU A 662 9.52 18.25 29.61
C GLU A 662 8.24 18.29 30.47
N ASN A 663 7.07 18.10 29.85
CA ASN A 663 5.75 18.10 30.51
C ASN A 663 5.37 16.80 31.24
N GLY A 664 6.28 15.84 31.37
CA GLY A 664 6.11 14.64 32.20
C GLY A 664 5.38 13.48 31.51
N LEU A 665 5.20 13.52 30.20
CA LEU A 665 4.62 12.41 29.46
C LEU A 665 5.66 11.29 29.24
N ALA A 666 5.19 10.05 29.27
CA ALA A 666 5.99 8.86 29.05
C ALA A 666 5.77 8.34 27.62
N ILE A 667 6.42 8.99 26.65
CA ILE A 667 6.29 8.70 25.21
C ILE A 667 7.64 8.26 24.65
N ALA A 668 7.65 7.21 23.83
CA ALA A 668 8.82 6.74 23.10
C ALA A 668 9.04 7.61 21.85
N ALA A 669 10.30 7.90 21.54
CA ALA A 669 10.65 8.44 20.22
C ALA A 669 10.83 7.28 19.24
N THR A 670 10.34 7.44 18.02
CA THR A 670 10.51 6.48 16.93
C THR A 670 10.98 7.21 15.68
N GLY A 671 11.63 6.48 14.78
CA GLY A 671 11.87 6.92 13.42
C GLY A 671 11.75 5.74 12.47
N THR A 672 11.19 6.01 11.30
CA THR A 672 10.71 5.00 10.36
C THR A 672 10.96 5.44 8.93
N SER A 673 10.92 4.51 7.98
CA SER A 673 11.10 4.86 6.57
C SER A 673 9.86 5.42 5.90
N ASP A 674 8.67 4.98 6.31
CA ASP A 674 7.42 5.31 5.63
C ASP A 674 7.52 5.03 4.11
N ALA A 675 8.13 3.88 3.80
CA ALA A 675 8.50 3.57 2.44
C ALA A 675 7.30 3.03 1.66
N HIS A 676 6.96 3.75 0.59
CA HIS A 676 5.94 3.41 -0.40
C HIS A 676 6.50 2.71 -1.63
N GLY A 677 7.73 3.05 -2.01
CA GLY A 677 8.49 2.40 -3.08
C GLY A 677 9.61 1.49 -2.56
N ILE A 678 10.21 0.72 -3.46
CA ILE A 678 11.40 -0.09 -3.13
C ILE A 678 12.65 0.79 -2.94
N GLU A 679 12.69 1.93 -3.63
CA GLU A 679 13.80 2.90 -3.61
C GLU A 679 13.81 3.76 -2.33
N SER A 680 12.69 3.85 -1.58
CA SER A 680 12.59 4.62 -0.33
C SER A 680 13.38 4.00 0.84
N LEU A 681 13.88 2.78 0.66
CA LEU A 681 14.69 1.96 1.58
C LEU A 681 14.03 1.73 2.95
N CYS A 682 13.62 0.48 3.22
CA CYS A 682 13.06 0.08 4.51
C CYS A 682 14.03 0.39 5.67
N GLY A 683 13.53 0.99 6.75
CA GLY A 683 14.31 1.33 7.93
C GLY A 683 15.36 2.43 7.72
N HIS A 684 15.10 3.40 6.85
CA HIS A 684 15.90 4.61 6.69
C HIS A 684 15.06 5.88 6.84
N PRO A 685 14.88 6.40 8.07
CA PRO A 685 15.45 5.95 9.36
C PRO A 685 14.76 4.72 9.97
N ARG A 686 15.32 4.20 11.07
CA ARG A 686 14.77 3.07 11.85
C ARG A 686 14.79 3.34 13.35
N THR A 687 14.11 2.48 14.09
CA THR A 687 14.13 2.47 15.55
C THR A 687 14.80 1.21 16.06
N LEU A 688 15.86 1.34 16.85
CA LEU A 688 16.42 0.24 17.63
C LEU A 688 15.67 0.13 18.97
N VAL A 689 15.21 -1.06 19.33
CA VAL A 689 14.49 -1.32 20.58
C VAL A 689 15.31 -2.20 21.51
N ALA A 690 15.51 -1.77 22.76
CA ALA A 690 16.23 -2.58 23.73
C ALA A 690 15.38 -3.77 24.20
N VAL A 691 15.92 -4.98 24.06
CA VAL A 691 15.25 -6.24 24.39
C VAL A 691 16.16 -7.16 25.20
N GLY A 692 15.58 -8.18 25.83
CA GLY A 692 16.35 -9.21 26.56
C GLY A 692 16.90 -10.33 25.67
N ASP A 693 16.27 -10.54 24.51
CA ASP A 693 16.65 -11.51 23.48
C ASP A 693 16.59 -10.78 22.14
N ASP A 694 17.75 -10.56 21.54
CA ASP A 694 17.96 -9.82 20.29
C ASP A 694 18.23 -10.75 19.09
N ASP A 695 18.12 -12.08 19.26
CA ASP A 695 18.19 -13.02 18.14
C ASP A 695 16.85 -13.00 17.38
N PRO A 696 16.81 -12.56 16.10
CA PRO A 696 15.57 -12.51 15.33
C PRO A 696 14.91 -13.89 15.16
N ALA A 697 15.65 -15.00 15.33
CA ALA A 697 15.08 -16.34 15.27
C ALA A 697 14.23 -16.71 16.50
N THR A 698 14.46 -16.08 17.65
CA THR A 698 13.74 -16.35 18.91
C THR A 698 13.02 -15.15 19.49
N LEU A 699 13.25 -13.96 18.94
CA LEU A 699 12.56 -12.72 19.27
C LEU A 699 11.04 -12.91 19.22
N LYS A 700 10.37 -12.42 20.26
CA LYS A 700 8.91 -12.30 20.29
C LYS A 700 8.53 -10.85 20.01
N PRO A 701 7.64 -10.56 19.04
CA PRO A 701 7.15 -9.21 18.79
C PRO A 701 6.72 -8.46 20.05
N ALA A 702 6.03 -9.15 20.97
CA ALA A 702 5.58 -8.56 22.23
C ALA A 702 6.73 -8.07 23.15
N ASP A 703 7.92 -8.64 23.08
CA ASP A 703 9.08 -8.19 23.86
C ASP A 703 9.64 -6.87 23.29
N ALA A 704 9.63 -6.72 21.96
CA ALA A 704 9.94 -5.45 21.30
C ALA A 704 8.88 -4.39 21.59
N ASP A 705 7.59 -4.71 21.49
CA ASP A 705 6.49 -3.79 21.82
C ASP A 705 6.59 -3.31 23.28
N ALA A 706 6.89 -4.22 24.21
CA ALA A 706 7.13 -3.87 25.61
C ALA A 706 8.34 -2.92 25.78
N GLY A 707 9.37 -3.06 24.96
CA GLY A 707 10.52 -2.14 24.90
C GLY A 707 10.11 -0.73 24.45
N VAL A 708 9.24 -0.62 23.44
CA VAL A 708 8.66 0.65 22.99
C VAL A 708 7.84 1.28 24.11
N LEU A 709 6.91 0.53 24.72
CA LEU A 709 6.08 1.01 25.85
C LEU A 709 6.92 1.43 27.07
N ALA A 710 8.09 0.81 27.25
CA ALA A 710 9.06 1.17 28.29
C ALA A 710 9.96 2.36 27.91
N GLN A 711 9.74 2.99 26.75
CA GLN A 711 10.51 4.11 26.21
C GLN A 711 11.99 3.80 25.99
N LYS A 712 12.32 2.53 25.67
CA LYS A 712 13.70 2.06 25.45
C LYS A 712 14.02 1.99 23.95
N THR A 713 13.79 3.11 23.27
CA THR A 713 13.96 3.23 21.82
C THR A 713 15.11 4.18 21.48
N LEU A 714 15.92 3.80 20.50
CA LEU A 714 16.98 4.61 19.89
C LEU A 714 16.57 4.87 18.44
N VAL A 715 16.27 6.12 18.10
CA VAL A 715 15.98 6.52 16.72
C VAL A 715 17.31 6.70 15.99
N THR A 716 17.47 6.12 14.81
CA THR A 716 18.74 6.24 14.06
C THR A 716 18.56 6.09 12.55
N SER A 717 19.30 6.89 11.78
CA SER A 717 19.58 6.67 10.35
C SER A 717 21.00 6.18 10.12
N GLY A 718 21.71 5.78 11.19
CA GLY A 718 23.10 5.38 11.05
C GLY A 718 23.91 5.03 12.29
N PRO A 719 24.23 5.98 13.21
CA PRO A 719 25.10 5.65 14.32
C PRO A 719 24.32 4.88 15.39
N PHE A 720 24.99 3.92 16.02
CA PHE A 720 24.54 3.32 17.26
C PHE A 720 25.06 4.16 18.43
N VAL A 721 24.15 4.63 19.29
CA VAL A 721 24.47 5.54 20.38
C VAL A 721 23.90 5.00 21.68
N THR A 722 24.76 4.86 22.69
CA THR A 722 24.33 4.47 24.04
C THR A 722 24.66 5.58 25.03
N LEU A 723 23.73 5.80 25.95
CA LEU A 723 23.85 6.77 27.04
C LEU A 723 23.60 6.07 28.37
N THR A 724 24.57 6.09 29.28
CA THR A 724 24.46 5.50 30.62
C THR A 724 24.92 6.48 31.71
N PRO A 725 24.64 6.24 32.99
CA PRO A 725 25.21 7.05 34.06
C PRO A 725 26.74 7.05 34.00
N GLY A 726 27.37 8.22 34.17
CA GLY A 726 28.84 8.34 34.16
C GLY A 726 29.48 7.89 35.47
N ALA A 727 30.82 7.79 35.48
CA ALA A 727 31.56 7.32 36.65
C ALA A 727 31.57 8.35 37.81
N SER A 728 31.28 9.62 37.51
CA SER A 728 31.24 10.72 38.49
C SER A 728 29.85 11.36 38.56
N GLY A 729 29.49 11.90 39.72
CA GLY A 729 28.24 12.66 39.87
C GLY A 729 28.19 13.85 38.90
N GLY A 730 27.06 14.03 38.21
CA GLY A 730 26.89 15.09 37.20
C GLY A 730 27.49 14.76 35.82
N THR A 731 27.85 13.49 35.56
CA THR A 731 28.32 13.05 34.24
C THR A 731 27.43 11.94 33.68
N VAL A 732 27.39 11.85 32.36
CA VAL A 732 26.81 10.72 31.61
C VAL A 732 27.89 10.13 30.72
N HIS A 733 27.86 8.82 30.53
CA HIS A 733 28.77 8.11 29.65
C HIS A 733 28.11 8.00 28.27
N LEU A 734 28.74 8.60 27.26
CA LEU A 734 28.28 8.62 25.89
C LEU A 734 29.22 7.78 25.02
N LYS A 735 28.66 6.77 24.36
CA LYS A 735 29.37 5.94 23.38
C LYS A 735 28.67 6.01 22.04
N VAL A 736 29.45 6.24 20.98
CA VAL A 736 28.99 6.36 19.59
C VAL A 736 29.77 5.37 18.73
N ALA A 737 29.07 4.48 18.04
CA ALA A 737 29.62 3.51 17.11
C ALA A 737 28.97 3.66 15.73
N ALA A 738 29.76 3.58 14.66
CA ALA A 738 29.27 3.64 13.28
C ALA A 738 30.24 2.90 12.34
N PRO A 739 29.75 2.28 11.25
CA PRO A 739 30.58 1.53 10.32
C PRO A 739 31.54 2.47 9.58
N SER A 740 32.58 1.94 8.95
CA SER A 740 33.67 2.74 8.37
C SER A 740 33.21 3.66 7.23
N TRP A 741 32.10 3.36 6.57
CA TRP A 741 31.56 4.19 5.49
C TRP A 741 30.68 5.35 5.99
N MET A 742 30.37 5.40 7.29
CA MET A 742 29.40 6.34 7.86
C MET A 742 30.05 7.40 8.77
N PRO A 743 29.77 8.70 8.55
CA PRO A 743 30.28 9.79 9.39
C PRO A 743 29.46 9.98 10.68
N ALA A 744 30.11 10.47 11.73
CA ALA A 744 29.49 11.03 12.94
C ALA A 744 30.38 12.22 13.36
N GLU A 745 29.82 13.42 13.52
CA GLU A 745 30.61 14.65 13.57
C GLU A 745 30.34 15.48 14.84
N THR A 746 29.09 15.51 15.31
CA THR A 746 28.71 16.29 16.49
C THR A 746 27.78 15.50 17.40
N TRP A 747 27.74 15.90 18.67
CA TRP A 747 26.77 15.43 19.66
C TRP A 747 26.20 16.58 20.47
N GLU A 748 24.96 16.40 20.93
CA GLU A 748 24.20 17.30 21.80
C GLU A 748 23.67 16.49 22.98
N LEU A 749 23.65 17.08 24.17
CA LEU A 749 22.97 16.55 25.35
C LEU A 749 21.82 17.48 25.74
N TRP A 750 20.66 16.89 25.91
CA TRP A 750 19.43 17.56 26.30
C TRP A 750 19.00 17.06 27.68
N VAL A 751 18.74 17.98 28.62
CA VAL A 751 18.33 17.69 30.00
C VAL A 751 16.94 18.28 30.25
N ASP A 752 15.96 17.44 30.58
CA ASP A 752 14.54 17.80 30.70
C ASP A 752 14.02 18.62 29.50
N GLY A 753 14.42 18.25 28.29
CA GLY A 753 13.98 18.90 27.05
C GLY A 753 14.79 20.15 26.65
N LYS A 754 15.84 20.52 27.40
CA LYS A 754 16.66 21.72 27.13
C LYS A 754 18.09 21.35 26.80
N LEU A 755 18.65 22.00 25.77
CA LEU A 755 20.04 21.81 25.38
C LEU A 755 20.97 22.22 26.53
N ASP A 756 21.80 21.28 27.00
CA ASP A 756 22.72 21.45 28.14
C ASP A 756 24.18 21.52 27.68
N ALA A 757 24.59 20.62 26.78
CA ALA A 757 25.96 20.54 26.28
C ALA A 757 26.01 20.13 24.81
N THR A 758 27.09 20.50 24.13
CA THR A 758 27.41 20.04 22.78
C THR A 758 28.91 19.74 22.68
N GLY A 759 29.27 18.92 21.70
CA GLY A 759 30.67 18.67 21.38
C GLY A 759 30.86 18.09 19.98
N THR A 760 32.12 17.91 19.61
CA THR A 760 32.53 17.32 18.34
C THR A 760 33.01 15.89 18.54
N ILE A 761 32.89 15.11 17.48
CA ILE A 761 33.45 13.77 17.34
C ILE A 761 34.68 13.91 16.45
N GLU A 762 35.82 13.39 16.91
CA GLU A 762 37.08 13.54 16.19
C GLU A 762 37.01 12.96 14.76
N PRO A 763 37.65 13.60 13.77
CA PRO A 763 37.55 13.17 12.38
C PRO A 763 38.01 11.74 12.15
N TYR A 764 37.19 11.04 11.38
CA TYR A 764 37.35 9.71 10.80
C TYR A 764 38.81 9.20 10.62
N ALA A 765 39.14 8.12 11.35
CA ALA A 765 40.35 7.31 11.14
C ALA A 765 40.04 5.82 10.89
N GLY A 766 38.84 5.49 10.40
CA GLY A 766 38.42 4.10 10.14
C GLY A 766 37.99 3.28 11.37
N ASN A 767 37.97 3.85 12.57
CA ASN A 767 37.59 3.12 13.81
C ASN A 767 36.08 3.05 14.01
N VAL A 768 35.49 1.87 14.25
CA VAL A 768 34.05 1.70 14.54
C VAL A 768 33.58 2.60 15.70
N ILE A 769 34.32 2.61 16.82
CA ILE A 769 34.01 3.45 17.97
C ILE A 769 34.49 4.87 17.67
N ARG A 770 33.54 5.80 17.60
CA ARG A 770 33.76 7.22 17.27
C ARG A 770 33.95 8.08 18.52
N LEU A 771 33.24 7.73 19.59
CA LEU A 771 33.32 8.37 20.90
C LEU A 771 33.04 7.32 21.97
N ASP A 772 33.78 7.40 23.08
CA ASP A 772 33.61 6.57 24.28
C ASP A 772 34.16 7.38 25.46
N ALA A 773 33.29 8.17 26.10
CA ALA A 773 33.72 9.16 27.08
C ALA A 773 32.62 9.55 28.09
N ASP A 774 33.05 9.91 29.29
CA ASP A 774 32.20 10.62 30.26
C ASP A 774 32.15 12.10 29.88
N VAL A 775 30.93 12.61 29.70
CA VAL A 775 30.64 13.99 29.36
C VAL A 775 29.89 14.68 30.51
N SER A 776 30.30 15.90 30.80
CA SER A 776 29.76 16.68 31.93
C SER A 776 28.40 17.28 31.58
N THR A 777 27.50 17.29 32.56
CA THR A 777 26.15 17.84 32.45
C THR A 777 25.79 18.63 33.70
N VAL A 778 24.85 19.58 33.60
CA VAL A 778 24.45 20.38 34.76
C VAL A 778 23.39 19.64 35.60
N ASN A 779 23.79 19.14 36.77
CA ASN A 779 22.91 18.64 37.86
C ASN A 779 21.85 17.60 37.41
N THR A 780 22.26 16.34 37.32
CA THR A 780 21.45 15.26 36.71
C THR A 780 20.50 14.51 37.63
N THR A 781 20.57 14.68 38.95
CA THR A 781 19.73 13.88 39.86
C THR A 781 18.24 14.18 39.68
N GLY A 782 17.44 13.16 39.38
CA GLY A 782 16.01 13.27 39.10
C GLY A 782 15.69 13.84 37.71
N LYS A 783 16.68 13.92 36.82
CA LYS A 783 16.55 14.50 35.47
C LYS A 783 16.46 13.44 34.39
N ARG A 784 15.91 13.86 33.25
CA ARG A 784 15.84 13.08 32.01
C ARG A 784 16.87 13.58 31.04
N VAL A 785 17.76 12.71 30.57
CA VAL A 785 18.84 13.06 29.66
C VAL A 785 18.68 12.32 28.34
N VAL A 786 18.87 13.03 27.24
CA VAL A 786 18.86 12.51 25.86
C VAL A 786 20.13 12.98 25.17
N ALA A 787 20.75 12.10 24.37
CA ALA A 787 21.82 12.48 23.46
C ALA A 787 21.31 12.48 22.01
N VAL A 788 21.72 13.49 21.25
CA VAL A 788 21.51 13.56 19.79
C VAL A 788 22.87 13.58 19.12
N VAL A 789 23.11 12.69 18.16
CA VAL A 789 24.36 12.62 17.38
C VAL A 789 24.05 12.94 15.92
N ARG A 790 24.90 13.72 15.26
CA ARG A 790 24.68 14.18 13.87
C ARG A 790 25.97 14.15 13.02
N ALA A 791 25.81 14.07 11.71
CA ALA A 791 26.85 14.43 10.73
C ALA A 791 26.27 15.23 9.55
N GLU A 792 27.06 16.14 8.98
CA GLU A 792 26.70 16.81 7.72
C GLU A 792 26.76 15.81 6.55
N ALA A 793 25.79 15.89 5.63
CA ALA A 793 25.67 14.97 4.51
C ALA A 793 26.89 15.03 3.56
N ARG A 794 27.43 13.86 3.16
CA ARG A 794 28.56 13.72 2.22
C ARG A 794 28.12 13.25 0.81
N PRO A 795 28.95 13.34 -0.25
CA PRO A 795 28.55 12.97 -1.62
C PRO A 795 28.15 11.49 -1.78
N LYS A 796 27.40 11.19 -2.87
CA LYS A 796 26.76 9.91 -3.25
C LYS A 796 27.59 8.64 -2.95
N PRO A 797 26.95 7.48 -2.68
CA PRO A 797 25.52 7.15 -2.93
C PRO A 797 24.61 7.05 -1.69
N LEU A 798 25.14 7.13 -0.47
CA LEU A 798 24.36 6.90 0.78
C LEU A 798 23.95 8.23 1.45
N ARG A 799 23.27 9.10 0.69
CA ARG A 799 22.90 10.48 1.09
C ARG A 799 21.59 10.55 1.87
N LYS A 800 21.55 10.01 3.08
CA LYS A 800 20.59 10.48 4.09
C LYS A 800 21.35 11.12 5.24
N ALA A 801 20.73 12.10 5.88
CA ALA A 801 21.34 12.73 7.04
C ALA A 801 21.62 11.69 8.10
N VAL A 802 22.84 11.68 8.65
CA VAL A 802 23.22 10.70 9.67
C VAL A 802 22.87 11.28 11.03
N LEU A 803 21.95 10.62 11.71
CA LEU A 803 21.41 11.09 12.97
C LEU A 803 21.08 9.92 13.90
N ALA A 804 21.24 10.13 15.21
CA ALA A 804 20.67 9.26 16.22
C ALA A 804 20.16 10.04 17.45
N VAL A 805 19.08 9.55 18.07
CA VAL A 805 18.48 10.08 19.31
C VAL A 805 18.31 8.96 20.32
N THR A 806 18.98 9.05 21.47
CA THR A 806 18.94 8.00 22.49
C THR A 806 17.60 7.95 23.22
N PRO A 807 17.27 6.82 23.87
CA PRO A 807 16.18 6.79 24.83
C PRO A 807 16.43 7.76 25.98
N VAL A 808 15.36 8.08 26.71
CA VAL A 808 15.44 8.94 27.89
C VAL A 808 16.14 8.19 29.03
N LEU A 809 17.35 8.63 29.38
CA LEU A 809 18.04 8.17 30.59
C LEU A 809 17.50 8.93 31.81
N LYS A 810 16.96 8.20 32.79
CA LYS A 810 16.53 8.75 34.08
C LYS A 810 17.64 8.57 35.11
N LEU A 811 18.13 9.68 35.68
CA LEU A 811 19.29 9.73 36.60
C LEU A 811 18.90 10.01 38.06
#